data_AF-A0AAV6IDM7-F1
#
_entry.id   AF-A0AAV6IDM7-F1
#
_cell.length_a   1.000
_cell.length_b   1.000
_cell.length_c   1.000
_cell.angle_alpha   90.00
_cell.angle_beta   90.00
_cell.angle_gamma   90.00
#
_symmetry.space_group_name_H-M   'P 1'
#
loop_
_entity.id
_entity.type
_entity.pdbx_description
1 polymer ?
#
loop_
_entity_poly.entity_id
_entity_poly.type
_entity_poly.pdbx_seq_one_letter_code
_entity_poly.pdbx_strand_id
1 'polypeptide(L)'
;MDIDPTEYRLSRELRGHDDDVRGICVCGNVGIATSSRDKTIRVWSLDPSNNRNYDTSKILLGHTSFVGPLAWVSPDEEFPEGRIVSGGMDTLVLVWDLRTGEAVQTLKGHQSQVTGIALDGSDIVSASVDCTLRRWRKGQPIESWEAHKAAIQSVIKLPSGELVTGSSDTTLKLWRGRTCVHTFVGHTDTVRSLAVMPDLGIISASHDGSIRLWTISGQVLMEMVGHTSIVYSVDSHVSGLIVSGSEDCFAKIWKDGVCIQSIEHPGCIWDVKFLENGDIVTACSDGVVRIWTVNNDKIADLSELESFASQLSHYKISRKKVGGLKLEDLPGLEALRLPGTSDGQTKVIREGDNGVAYAWNLREQKWDKVRTLTTIAFLNWYLPVIGEVVDGPDDSMKRPILDGLQYDYVFDVDIGDGEPIRKLPYNRSDNPYATADKWLVKENLPLSYRQQIVEFILQNSGQRDFALDSAFRDPYTGSNAYVPGGSSNMYATSSKPTFKHIPKEQKGLSLSELEVSRLGAIINILKDTSHYHSSIFSDIDIALLLKLVKSWPIAMIFPVIDLLRMIILHPDGATRLLMHVDKSGIFLRDILFVSLLFMTIVILDAFSSCCSSPNKNVQMSYATLILNYSVLLIESKDQEGQSQVLSAALEIAEAENLEVDSKFRALIAIGSLMLEGLVKGIALDFDVENVAKTAKASKDTKIAEVGADIELLVKQN
;
A
#
# COMPACT_ATOMS: atom_id res chain seq x y z
N MET A 1 -38.43 -18.62 10.39
CA MET A 1 -37.43 -17.65 10.88
C MET A 1 -38.11 -16.31 10.85
N ASP A 2 -38.20 -15.64 11.99
CA ASP A 2 -38.89 -14.37 12.09
C ASP A 2 -38.11 -13.30 11.30
N ILE A 3 -38.82 -12.51 10.51
CA ILE A 3 -38.25 -11.47 9.67
C ILE A 3 -38.08 -10.22 10.54
N ASP A 4 -36.84 -9.81 10.78
CA ASP A 4 -36.56 -8.51 11.39
C ASP A 4 -36.98 -7.40 10.40
N PRO A 5 -37.97 -6.54 10.74
CA PRO A 5 -38.58 -5.60 9.79
C PRO A 5 -37.69 -4.38 9.45
N THR A 6 -36.39 -4.43 9.73
CA THR A 6 -35.45 -3.31 9.53
C THR A 6 -34.20 -3.62 8.70
N GLU A 7 -34.04 -4.86 8.21
CA GLU A 7 -32.92 -5.23 7.31
C GLU A 7 -33.18 -4.87 5.85
N TYR A 8 -32.15 -4.39 5.16
CA TYR A 8 -32.13 -4.29 3.70
C TYR A 8 -32.05 -5.69 3.07
N ARG A 9 -32.93 -5.95 2.09
CA ARG A 9 -33.02 -7.22 1.35
C ARG A 9 -33.09 -6.94 -0.14
N LEU A 10 -32.70 -7.92 -0.96
CA LEU A 10 -32.70 -7.78 -2.41
C LEU A 10 -34.11 -7.44 -2.89
N SER A 11 -34.22 -6.37 -3.67
CA SER A 11 -35.44 -5.93 -4.34
C SER A 11 -35.41 -6.27 -5.82
N ARG A 12 -34.31 -5.92 -6.52
CA ARG A 12 -34.12 -6.17 -7.96
C ARG A 12 -32.65 -6.35 -8.31
N GLU A 13 -32.41 -7.08 -9.39
CA GLU A 13 -31.13 -7.10 -10.11
C GLU A 13 -31.33 -6.45 -11.50
N LEU A 14 -30.56 -5.42 -11.82
CA LEU A 14 -30.53 -4.80 -13.15
C LEU A 14 -29.37 -5.43 -13.92
N ARG A 15 -29.71 -6.28 -14.89
CA ARG A 15 -28.77 -7.07 -15.67
C ARG A 15 -28.66 -6.51 -17.08
N GLY A 16 -27.43 -6.35 -17.56
CA GLY A 16 -27.19 -5.93 -18.94
C GLY A 16 -25.79 -5.40 -19.24
N HIS A 17 -25.03 -4.93 -18.25
CA HIS A 17 -23.62 -4.64 -18.48
C HIS A 17 -22.83 -5.94 -18.71
N ASP A 18 -21.87 -5.89 -19.64
CA ASP A 18 -21.08 -7.06 -20.05
C ASP A 18 -19.74 -7.18 -19.26
N ASP A 19 -19.44 -6.21 -18.40
CA ASP A 19 -18.22 -6.09 -17.60
C ASP A 19 -18.51 -5.24 -16.33
N ASP A 20 -17.57 -5.14 -15.39
CA ASP A 20 -17.61 -4.36 -14.14
C ASP A 20 -18.50 -3.11 -14.22
N VAL A 21 -19.55 -3.02 -13.39
CA VAL A 21 -20.28 -1.76 -13.24
C VAL A 21 -19.50 -0.85 -12.29
N ARG A 22 -19.14 0.34 -12.75
CA ARG A 22 -18.12 1.21 -12.14
C ARG A 22 -18.64 2.47 -11.45
N GLY A 23 -19.85 2.91 -11.78
CA GLY A 23 -20.46 4.12 -11.20
C GLY A 23 -21.98 4.10 -11.31
N ILE A 24 -22.63 4.76 -10.35
CA ILE A 24 -24.07 4.94 -10.24
C ILE A 24 -24.39 6.43 -10.14
N CYS A 25 -25.37 6.89 -10.90
CA CYS A 25 -25.96 8.22 -10.74
C CYS A 25 -27.48 8.10 -10.60
N VAL A 26 -28.03 8.66 -9.52
CA VAL A 26 -29.48 8.76 -9.31
C VAL A 26 -29.98 9.99 -10.08
N CYS A 27 -30.98 9.79 -10.94
CA CYS A 27 -31.47 10.80 -11.90
C CYS A 27 -32.85 11.33 -11.50
N GLY A 28 -33.09 11.47 -10.19
CA GLY A 28 -34.40 11.73 -9.61
C GLY A 28 -35.45 10.74 -10.14
N ASN A 29 -36.62 11.26 -10.53
CA ASN A 29 -37.72 10.45 -11.09
C ASN A 29 -37.43 9.82 -12.48
N VAL A 30 -36.34 10.20 -13.17
CA VAL A 30 -35.98 9.59 -14.47
C VAL A 30 -35.44 8.16 -14.27
N GLY A 31 -34.89 7.87 -13.08
CA GLY A 31 -34.39 6.54 -12.71
C GLY A 31 -32.92 6.55 -12.33
N ILE A 32 -32.19 5.53 -12.76
CA ILE A 32 -30.79 5.29 -12.39
C ILE A 32 -29.94 5.24 -13.67
N ALA A 33 -28.79 5.92 -13.70
CA ALA A 33 -27.79 5.75 -14.76
C ALA A 33 -26.56 5.01 -14.20
N THR A 34 -26.04 4.04 -14.94
CA THR A 34 -24.86 3.25 -14.54
C THR A 34 -23.82 3.18 -15.64
N SER A 35 -22.54 3.22 -15.27
CA SER A 35 -21.37 3.16 -16.16
C SER A 35 -20.62 1.85 -15.98
N SER A 36 -19.95 1.35 -17.03
CA SER A 36 -19.18 0.11 -16.96
C SER A 36 -17.85 0.16 -17.74
N ARG A 37 -16.98 -0.81 -17.46
CA ARG A 37 -15.82 -1.15 -18.31
C ARG A 37 -16.22 -1.60 -19.71
N ASP A 38 -17.47 -2.04 -19.93
CA ASP A 38 -18.04 -2.35 -21.25
C ASP A 38 -18.15 -1.13 -22.19
N LYS A 39 -17.76 0.06 -21.69
CA LYS A 39 -17.72 1.37 -22.37
C LYS A 39 -19.09 2.01 -22.59
N THR A 40 -20.14 1.40 -22.06
CA THR A 40 -21.51 1.90 -22.15
C THR A 40 -21.94 2.63 -20.88
N ILE A 41 -22.97 3.44 -21.03
CA ILE A 41 -23.78 3.93 -19.91
C ILE A 41 -25.20 3.42 -20.14
N ARG A 42 -25.79 2.77 -19.15
CA ARG A 42 -27.17 2.29 -19.20
C ARG A 42 -28.04 3.17 -18.33
N VAL A 43 -29.20 3.57 -18.85
CA VAL A 43 -30.22 4.32 -18.09
C VAL A 43 -31.39 3.40 -17.83
N TRP A 44 -31.70 3.19 -16.56
CA TRP A 44 -32.71 2.28 -16.06
C TRP A 44 -33.91 3.10 -15.55
N SER A 45 -35.05 2.99 -16.21
CA SER A 45 -36.30 3.62 -15.79
C SER A 45 -37.24 2.59 -15.20
N LEU A 46 -38.00 2.97 -14.19
CA LEU A 46 -39.06 2.13 -13.63
C LEU A 46 -40.19 1.98 -14.67
N ASP A 47 -40.65 0.75 -14.91
CA ASP A 47 -41.74 0.46 -15.85
C ASP A 47 -43.06 1.07 -15.34
N PRO A 48 -43.69 2.01 -16.07
CA PRO A 48 -44.96 2.63 -15.64
C PRO A 48 -46.12 1.64 -15.55
N SER A 49 -46.06 0.51 -16.25
CA SER A 49 -47.08 -0.56 -16.21
C SER A 49 -46.85 -1.54 -15.07
N ASN A 50 -45.61 -1.67 -14.60
CA ASN A 50 -45.22 -2.49 -13.46
C ASN A 50 -44.20 -1.73 -12.60
N ASN A 51 -44.71 -0.98 -11.61
CA ASN A 51 -43.97 -0.13 -10.67
C ASN A 51 -42.99 -0.87 -9.72
N ARG A 52 -42.57 -2.09 -10.09
CA ARG A 52 -41.51 -2.92 -9.47
C ARG A 52 -40.34 -3.20 -10.41
N ASN A 53 -40.53 -3.16 -11.73
CA ASN A 53 -39.50 -3.52 -12.72
C ASN A 53 -38.76 -2.29 -13.23
N TYR A 54 -37.48 -2.48 -13.56
CA TYR A 54 -36.66 -1.48 -14.23
C TYR A 54 -36.23 -2.02 -15.59
N ASP A 55 -36.48 -1.27 -16.65
CA ASP A 55 -36.02 -1.58 -18.00
C ASP A 55 -34.85 -0.67 -18.40
N THR A 56 -33.94 -1.18 -19.23
CA THR A 56 -32.94 -0.33 -19.89
C THR A 56 -33.65 0.58 -20.91
N SER A 57 -33.94 1.82 -20.51
CA SER A 57 -34.55 2.83 -21.37
C SER A 57 -33.61 3.36 -22.45
N LYS A 58 -32.31 3.47 -22.14
CA LYS A 58 -31.26 3.98 -23.05
C LYS A 58 -29.94 3.23 -22.82
N ILE A 59 -29.17 3.08 -23.90
CA ILE A 59 -27.75 2.72 -23.86
C ILE A 59 -27.00 3.84 -24.58
N LEU A 60 -26.13 4.56 -23.85
CA LEU A 60 -25.34 5.66 -24.38
C LEU A 60 -23.98 5.12 -24.82
N LEU A 61 -23.61 5.41 -26.07
CA LEU A 61 -22.42 4.88 -26.73
C LEU A 61 -21.57 6.03 -27.27
N GLY A 62 -20.26 6.04 -26.95
CA GLY A 62 -19.35 7.07 -27.44
C GLY A 62 -18.03 7.18 -26.70
N HIS A 63 -17.94 6.72 -25.44
CA HIS A 63 -16.64 6.48 -24.82
C HIS A 63 -15.91 5.34 -25.53
N THR A 64 -14.61 5.50 -25.70
CA THR A 64 -13.74 4.53 -26.41
C THR A 64 -13.06 3.54 -25.46
N SER A 65 -13.15 3.79 -24.16
CA SER A 65 -12.62 2.96 -23.07
C SER A 65 -13.56 3.04 -21.85
N PHE A 66 -13.15 2.47 -20.71
CA PHE A 66 -13.98 2.31 -19.51
C PHE A 66 -14.64 3.63 -19.07
N VAL A 67 -15.93 3.59 -18.73
CA VAL A 67 -16.65 4.73 -18.15
C VAL A 67 -16.61 4.61 -16.63
N GLY A 68 -16.29 5.70 -15.94
CA GLY A 68 -16.20 5.78 -14.49
C GLY A 68 -17.27 6.70 -13.90
N PRO A 69 -16.93 7.94 -13.51
CA PRO A 69 -17.85 8.84 -12.84
C PRO A 69 -19.02 9.27 -13.73
N LEU A 70 -20.17 9.48 -13.09
CA LEU A 70 -21.40 9.99 -13.69
C LEU A 70 -21.95 11.15 -12.84
N ALA A 71 -22.63 12.09 -13.48
CA ALA A 71 -23.45 13.11 -12.82
C ALA A 71 -24.70 13.41 -13.66
N TRP A 72 -25.82 13.73 -13.00
CA TRP A 72 -27.08 14.07 -13.66
C TRP A 72 -27.36 15.57 -13.58
N VAL A 73 -27.63 16.17 -14.74
CA VAL A 73 -28.15 17.53 -14.87
C VAL A 73 -29.66 17.43 -14.99
N SER A 74 -30.37 18.06 -14.07
CA SER A 74 -31.84 18.09 -14.06
C SER A 74 -32.43 18.67 -15.36
N PRO A 75 -33.65 18.28 -15.75
CA PRO A 75 -34.37 18.85 -16.88
C PRO A 75 -34.39 20.38 -16.95
N ASP A 76 -34.34 20.90 -18.17
CA ASP A 76 -34.51 22.31 -18.51
C ASP A 76 -35.29 22.47 -19.83
N GLU A 77 -35.50 23.70 -20.30
CA GLU A 77 -36.29 23.98 -21.53
C GLU A 77 -35.65 23.40 -22.81
N GLU A 78 -34.32 23.21 -22.83
CA GLU A 78 -33.58 22.66 -23.97
C GLU A 78 -33.52 21.12 -23.89
N PHE A 79 -33.39 20.58 -22.66
CA PHE A 79 -33.27 19.16 -22.36
C PHE A 79 -34.36 18.71 -21.37
N PRO A 80 -35.59 18.40 -21.85
CA PRO A 80 -36.74 18.13 -20.99
C PRO A 80 -36.68 16.79 -20.23
N GLU A 81 -35.76 15.88 -20.60
CA GLU A 81 -35.46 14.65 -19.85
C GLU A 81 -34.18 14.78 -19.01
N GLY A 82 -33.54 15.96 -19.01
CA GLY A 82 -32.24 16.20 -18.38
C GLY A 82 -31.07 15.68 -19.22
N ARG A 83 -29.88 15.70 -18.62
CA ARG A 83 -28.64 15.23 -19.25
C ARG A 83 -27.81 14.38 -18.29
N ILE A 84 -27.00 13.50 -18.85
CA ILE A 84 -25.92 12.84 -18.11
C ILE A 84 -24.60 13.50 -18.48
N VAL A 85 -23.69 13.61 -17.51
CA VAL A 85 -22.28 13.92 -17.72
C VAL A 85 -21.48 12.69 -17.29
N SER A 86 -20.58 12.20 -18.13
CA SER A 86 -19.77 11.01 -17.87
C SER A 86 -18.29 11.25 -18.08
N GLY A 87 -17.46 10.57 -17.29
CA GLY A 87 -16.00 10.64 -17.39
C GLY A 87 -15.43 9.28 -17.75
N GLY A 88 -14.41 9.27 -18.62
CA GLY A 88 -13.84 8.05 -19.15
C GLY A 88 -12.34 7.87 -18.87
N MET A 89 -11.92 6.62 -19.01
CA MET A 89 -10.51 6.23 -19.20
C MET A 89 -9.92 6.89 -20.46
N ASP A 90 -10.73 7.16 -21.47
CA ASP A 90 -10.32 7.85 -22.69
C ASP A 90 -10.03 9.35 -22.51
N THR A 91 -9.93 9.84 -21.27
CA THR A 91 -9.66 11.23 -20.86
C THR A 91 -10.79 12.22 -21.20
N LEU A 92 -11.90 11.73 -21.79
CA LEU A 92 -13.02 12.55 -22.18
C LEU A 92 -13.98 12.78 -21.02
N VAL A 93 -14.62 13.95 -21.04
CA VAL A 93 -15.92 14.13 -20.38
C VAL A 93 -16.96 14.29 -21.48
N LEU A 94 -18.02 13.49 -21.47
CA LEU A 94 -19.13 13.55 -22.43
C LEU A 94 -20.39 14.05 -21.74
N VAL A 95 -21.20 14.84 -22.46
CA VAL A 95 -22.52 15.29 -22.02
C VAL A 95 -23.56 14.72 -22.98
N TRP A 96 -24.59 14.08 -22.45
CA TRP A 96 -25.60 13.32 -23.21
C TRP A 96 -26.99 13.93 -23.04
N ASP A 97 -27.74 14.12 -24.12
CA ASP A 97 -29.19 14.36 -24.06
C ASP A 97 -29.88 13.03 -23.75
N LEU A 98 -30.59 12.93 -22.61
CA LEU A 98 -31.27 11.70 -22.21
C LEU A 98 -32.41 11.32 -23.16
N ARG A 99 -33.06 12.30 -23.79
CA ARG A 99 -34.17 12.08 -24.72
C ARG A 99 -33.71 11.43 -26.01
N THR A 100 -32.63 11.94 -26.62
CA THR A 100 -32.09 11.37 -27.87
C THR A 100 -31.12 10.20 -27.64
N GLY A 101 -30.43 10.19 -26.50
CA GLY A 101 -29.32 9.27 -26.21
C GLY A 101 -27.98 9.70 -26.83
N GLU A 102 -27.91 10.88 -27.46
CA GLU A 102 -26.75 11.36 -28.20
C GLU A 102 -25.81 12.22 -27.34
N ALA A 103 -24.50 12.13 -27.61
CA ALA A 103 -23.50 13.02 -27.01
C ALA A 103 -23.60 14.43 -27.61
N VAL A 104 -24.11 15.38 -26.84
CA VAL A 104 -24.29 16.79 -27.23
C VAL A 104 -23.07 17.67 -26.94
N GLN A 105 -22.15 17.25 -26.06
CA GLN A 105 -20.85 17.90 -25.86
C GLN A 105 -19.75 16.87 -25.61
N THR A 106 -18.56 17.14 -26.15
CA THR A 106 -17.34 16.34 -25.95
C THR A 106 -16.24 17.26 -25.43
N LEU A 107 -15.95 17.17 -24.12
CA LEU A 107 -15.00 18.03 -23.44
C LEU A 107 -13.62 17.34 -23.45
N LYS A 108 -12.62 18.00 -24.05
CA LYS A 108 -11.26 17.48 -24.23
C LYS A 108 -10.26 18.34 -23.50
N GLY A 109 -9.34 17.73 -22.73
CA GLY A 109 -8.24 18.46 -22.13
C GLY A 109 -7.49 17.75 -21.00
N HIS A 110 -8.13 16.82 -20.27
CA HIS A 110 -7.40 16.00 -19.30
C HIS A 110 -6.32 15.17 -20.01
N GLN A 111 -5.21 14.95 -19.31
CA GLN A 111 -4.06 14.19 -19.81
C GLN A 111 -4.07 12.73 -19.34
N SER A 112 -5.02 12.40 -18.47
CA SER A 112 -5.28 11.05 -17.99
C SER A 112 -6.78 10.88 -17.73
N GLN A 113 -7.13 9.69 -17.27
CA GLN A 113 -8.47 9.24 -16.92
C GLN A 113 -9.24 10.22 -16.02
N VAL A 114 -10.53 10.41 -16.31
CA VAL A 114 -11.44 11.21 -15.48
C VAL A 114 -12.01 10.33 -14.37
N THR A 115 -11.87 10.74 -13.12
CA THR A 115 -12.17 9.96 -11.91
C THR A 115 -13.36 10.49 -11.12
N GLY A 116 -13.66 11.79 -11.22
CA GLY A 116 -14.82 12.40 -10.56
C GLY A 116 -15.45 13.52 -11.37
N ILE A 117 -16.74 13.75 -11.17
CA ILE A 117 -17.53 14.82 -11.80
C ILE A 117 -18.43 15.46 -10.74
N ALA A 118 -18.43 16.79 -10.70
CA ALA A 118 -19.35 17.59 -9.90
C ALA A 118 -19.99 18.69 -10.77
N LEU A 119 -21.21 19.10 -10.43
CA LEU A 119 -21.92 20.18 -11.11
C LEU A 119 -21.86 21.46 -10.28
N ASP A 120 -21.49 22.57 -10.91
CA ASP A 120 -21.45 23.89 -10.29
C ASP A 120 -22.38 24.86 -11.03
N GLY A 121 -23.69 24.67 -10.82
CA GLY A 121 -24.72 25.36 -11.58
C GLY A 121 -24.76 24.87 -13.02
N SER A 122 -24.54 25.76 -13.98
CA SER A 122 -24.40 25.41 -15.40
C SER A 122 -23.02 24.87 -15.78
N ASP A 123 -22.04 24.94 -14.87
CA ASP A 123 -20.67 24.51 -15.13
C ASP A 123 -20.47 23.07 -14.70
N ILE A 124 -19.62 22.36 -15.43
CA ILE A 124 -19.16 21.01 -15.07
C ILE A 124 -17.76 21.16 -14.46
N VAL A 125 -17.48 20.44 -13.37
CA VAL A 125 -16.13 20.30 -12.82
C VAL A 125 -15.74 18.83 -12.89
N SER A 126 -14.60 18.54 -13.52
CA SER A 126 -14.05 17.17 -13.61
C SER A 126 -12.71 17.07 -12.88
N ALA A 127 -12.50 15.91 -12.27
CA ALA A 127 -11.27 15.51 -11.59
C ALA A 127 -10.60 14.34 -12.33
N SER A 128 -9.28 14.25 -12.23
CA SER A 128 -8.51 13.25 -12.98
C SER A 128 -7.28 12.72 -12.24
N VAL A 129 -6.84 11.54 -12.68
CA VAL A 129 -5.53 10.96 -12.38
C VAL A 129 -4.37 11.91 -12.78
N ASP A 130 -4.59 12.85 -13.71
CA ASP A 130 -3.62 13.88 -14.09
C ASP A 130 -3.35 14.96 -13.01
N CYS A 131 -3.89 14.77 -11.80
CA CYS A 131 -3.74 15.64 -10.64
C CYS A 131 -4.46 17.01 -10.76
N THR A 132 -5.18 17.25 -11.86
CA THR A 132 -5.89 18.52 -12.10
C THR A 132 -7.40 18.43 -11.90
N LEU A 133 -7.97 19.56 -11.49
CA LEU A 133 -9.38 19.89 -11.70
C LEU A 133 -9.52 20.72 -12.98
N ARG A 134 -10.59 20.48 -13.73
CA ARG A 134 -11.01 21.30 -14.89
C ARG A 134 -12.45 21.74 -14.74
N ARG A 135 -12.72 23.01 -15.02
CA ARG A 135 -14.05 23.60 -15.05
C ARG A 135 -14.44 23.93 -16.48
N TRP A 136 -15.64 23.52 -16.87
CA TRP A 136 -16.16 23.61 -18.23
C TRP A 136 -17.46 24.39 -18.26
N ARG A 137 -17.64 25.22 -19.28
CA ARG A 137 -18.87 25.99 -19.53
C ARG A 137 -19.20 25.94 -21.02
N LYS A 138 -20.41 25.50 -21.37
CA LYS A 138 -20.90 25.41 -22.76
C LYS A 138 -19.90 24.70 -23.70
N GLY A 139 -19.42 23.52 -23.31
CA GLY A 139 -18.46 22.73 -24.10
C GLY A 139 -16.99 23.16 -24.00
N GLN A 140 -16.66 24.30 -23.38
CA GLN A 140 -15.30 24.88 -23.37
C GLN A 140 -14.64 24.84 -21.99
N PRO A 141 -13.34 24.55 -21.88
CA PRO A 141 -12.60 24.68 -20.63
C PRO A 141 -12.43 26.16 -20.29
N ILE A 142 -12.92 26.57 -19.10
CA ILE A 142 -12.76 27.94 -18.59
C ILE A 142 -11.70 28.03 -17.50
N GLU A 143 -11.47 26.96 -16.75
CA GLU A 143 -10.40 26.88 -15.75
C GLU A 143 -9.76 25.49 -15.73
N SER A 144 -8.47 25.45 -15.39
CA SER A 144 -7.74 24.23 -15.07
C SER A 144 -6.72 24.57 -13.98
N TRP A 145 -6.59 23.73 -12.96
CA TRP A 145 -5.59 23.90 -11.91
C TRP A 145 -5.17 22.56 -11.32
N GLU A 146 -3.90 22.44 -10.95
CA GLU A 146 -3.39 21.34 -10.13
C GLU A 146 -4.02 21.45 -8.73
N ALA A 147 -4.69 20.39 -8.29
CA ALA A 147 -5.38 20.37 -6.99
C ALA A 147 -4.61 19.56 -5.95
N HIS A 148 -4.05 18.42 -6.37
CA HIS A 148 -3.26 17.52 -5.54
C HIS A 148 -1.91 17.24 -6.20
N LYS A 149 -0.96 16.67 -5.45
CA LYS A 149 0.34 16.22 -5.99
C LYS A 149 0.33 14.76 -6.46
N ALA A 150 -0.82 14.10 -6.33
CA ALA A 150 -1.09 12.75 -6.78
C ALA A 150 -2.49 12.68 -7.39
N ALA A 151 -2.81 11.54 -8.01
CA ALA A 151 -4.09 11.29 -8.66
C ALA A 151 -5.28 11.73 -7.80
N ILE A 152 -6.19 12.53 -8.37
CA ILE A 152 -7.48 12.80 -7.75
C ILE A 152 -8.38 11.60 -8.05
N GLN A 153 -9.10 11.10 -7.06
CA GLN A 153 -9.96 9.92 -7.19
C GLN A 153 -11.45 10.28 -7.14
N SER A 154 -11.80 11.37 -6.46
CA SER A 154 -13.18 11.83 -6.32
C SER A 154 -13.25 13.35 -6.18
N VAL A 155 -14.38 13.92 -6.61
CA VAL A 155 -14.76 15.31 -6.35
C VAL A 155 -16.26 15.38 -6.07
N ILE A 156 -16.64 16.16 -5.07
CA ILE A 156 -18.04 16.50 -4.75
C ILE A 156 -18.19 18.02 -4.60
N LYS A 157 -19.41 18.52 -4.75
CA LYS A 157 -19.78 19.90 -4.39
C LYS A 157 -20.59 19.89 -3.10
N LEU A 158 -20.27 20.80 -2.19
CA LEU A 158 -21.02 21.02 -0.95
C LEU A 158 -22.22 21.93 -1.19
N PRO A 159 -23.29 21.84 -0.36
CA PRO A 159 -24.41 22.77 -0.40
C PRO A 159 -24.02 24.25 -0.25
N SER A 160 -22.90 24.53 0.44
CA SER A 160 -22.33 25.88 0.60
C SER A 160 -21.66 26.44 -0.65
N GLY A 161 -21.39 25.61 -1.66
CA GLY A 161 -20.80 26.00 -2.95
C GLY A 161 -19.34 25.56 -3.15
N GLU A 162 -18.59 25.29 -2.08
CA GLU A 162 -17.24 24.74 -2.17
C GLU A 162 -17.19 23.35 -2.81
N LEU A 163 -16.03 23.00 -3.38
CA LEU A 163 -15.72 21.65 -3.85
C LEU A 163 -14.86 20.92 -2.83
N VAL A 164 -15.01 19.61 -2.72
CA VAL A 164 -14.08 18.74 -1.96
C VAL A 164 -13.52 17.68 -2.88
N THR A 165 -12.21 17.48 -2.85
CA THR A 165 -11.49 16.43 -3.58
C THR A 165 -10.87 15.41 -2.64
N GLY A 166 -10.84 14.14 -3.05
CA GLY A 166 -10.11 13.06 -2.40
C GLY A 166 -9.03 12.51 -3.34
N SER A 167 -7.86 12.14 -2.80
CA SER A 167 -6.68 11.81 -3.61
C SER A 167 -5.87 10.62 -3.08
N SER A 168 -5.06 10.05 -3.97
CA SER A 168 -3.96 9.13 -3.65
C SER A 168 -2.80 9.76 -2.87
N ASP A 169 -2.81 11.07 -2.60
CA ASP A 169 -1.90 11.68 -1.62
C ASP A 169 -2.34 11.52 -0.16
N THR A 170 -3.34 10.66 0.10
CA THR A 170 -3.98 10.37 1.41
C THR A 170 -4.80 11.51 2.02
N THR A 171 -4.88 12.66 1.33
CA THR A 171 -5.61 13.84 1.83
C THR A 171 -6.94 14.08 1.12
N LEU A 172 -7.82 14.81 1.80
CA LEU A 172 -8.89 15.56 1.14
C LEU A 172 -8.51 17.04 1.08
N LYS A 173 -9.09 17.79 0.14
CA LYS A 173 -8.96 19.26 0.07
C LYS A 173 -10.30 19.94 -0.18
N LEU A 174 -10.58 21.01 0.59
CA LEU A 174 -11.72 21.91 0.40
C LEU A 174 -11.30 23.10 -0.46
N TRP A 175 -12.09 23.43 -1.47
CA TRP A 175 -11.77 24.45 -2.47
C TRP A 175 -12.85 25.53 -2.57
N ARG A 176 -12.41 26.78 -2.55
CA ARG A 176 -13.22 27.94 -2.95
C ARG A 176 -12.61 28.54 -4.22
N GLY A 177 -13.22 28.25 -5.36
CA GLY A 177 -12.57 28.44 -6.66
C GLY A 177 -11.28 27.62 -6.74
N ARG A 178 -10.17 28.25 -7.13
CA ARG A 178 -8.84 27.61 -7.19
C ARG A 178 -8.06 27.65 -5.88
N THR A 179 -8.62 28.20 -4.81
CA THR A 179 -7.94 28.31 -3.51
C THR A 179 -8.29 27.11 -2.63
N CYS A 180 -7.28 26.34 -2.24
CA CYS A 180 -7.42 25.32 -1.19
C CYS A 180 -7.63 26.06 0.16
N VAL A 181 -8.85 25.97 0.71
CA VAL A 181 -9.23 26.59 1.98
C VAL A 181 -8.84 25.69 3.15
N HIS A 182 -8.89 24.37 2.96
CA HIS A 182 -8.55 23.40 3.99
C HIS A 182 -7.97 22.11 3.37
N THR A 183 -7.08 21.44 4.10
CA THR A 183 -6.57 20.09 3.76
C THR A 183 -6.82 19.17 4.95
N PHE A 184 -7.58 18.11 4.73
CA PHE A 184 -7.94 17.11 5.73
C PHE A 184 -6.87 16.03 5.70
N VAL A 185 -6.26 15.76 6.85
CA VAL A 185 -5.18 14.78 7.01
C VAL A 185 -5.63 13.75 8.03
N GLY A 186 -5.47 12.47 7.71
CA GLY A 186 -5.68 11.41 8.70
C GLY A 186 -5.95 10.01 8.13
N HIS A 187 -6.45 9.90 6.88
CA HIS A 187 -6.40 8.62 6.18
C HIS A 187 -4.94 8.22 5.95
N THR A 188 -4.67 6.91 5.91
CA THR A 188 -3.31 6.37 5.76
C THR A 188 -3.04 5.85 4.36
N ASP A 189 -4.05 5.86 3.48
CA ASP A 189 -3.96 5.47 2.07
C ASP A 189 -4.93 6.33 1.23
N THR A 190 -5.07 5.98 -0.05
CA THR A 190 -5.83 6.67 -1.08
C THR A 190 -7.29 6.89 -0.70
N VAL A 191 -7.72 8.15 -0.67
CA VAL A 191 -9.13 8.52 -0.48
C VAL A 191 -9.89 8.36 -1.78
N ARG A 192 -10.81 7.40 -1.84
CA ARG A 192 -11.45 6.93 -3.08
C ARG A 192 -12.79 7.57 -3.40
N SER A 193 -13.62 7.82 -2.41
CA SER A 193 -14.96 8.36 -2.60
C SER A 193 -15.34 9.31 -1.48
N LEU A 194 -16.27 10.22 -1.78
CA LEU A 194 -16.74 11.29 -0.92
C LEU A 194 -18.26 11.40 -1.00
N ALA A 195 -18.89 11.68 0.13
CA ALA A 195 -20.31 12.00 0.21
C ALA A 195 -20.55 13.21 1.14
N VAL A 196 -21.67 13.90 0.96
CA VAL A 196 -22.13 14.95 1.87
C VAL A 196 -23.10 14.33 2.87
N MET A 197 -22.79 14.42 4.16
CA MET A 197 -23.76 14.15 5.22
C MET A 197 -24.44 15.48 5.58
N PRO A 198 -25.75 15.64 5.28
CA PRO A 198 -26.46 16.89 5.55
C PRO A 198 -26.28 17.36 7.00
N ASP A 199 -26.03 18.65 7.17
CA ASP A 199 -25.81 19.36 8.44
C ASP A 199 -24.65 18.87 9.34
N LEU A 200 -23.97 17.76 9.01
CA LEU A 200 -22.82 17.24 9.77
C LEU A 200 -21.48 17.47 9.07
N GLY A 201 -21.39 17.25 7.75
CA GLY A 201 -20.15 17.50 6.99
C GLY A 201 -19.89 16.52 5.84
N ILE A 202 -18.67 16.02 5.75
CA ILE A 202 -18.15 15.23 4.62
C ILE A 202 -17.84 13.82 5.09
N ILE A 203 -18.26 12.80 4.34
CA ILE A 203 -17.83 11.42 4.55
C ILE A 203 -16.80 11.05 3.48
N SER A 204 -15.78 10.29 3.85
CA SER A 204 -14.78 9.73 2.93
C SER A 204 -14.58 8.23 3.11
N ALA A 205 -14.36 7.52 2.02
CA ALA A 205 -13.93 6.11 1.98
C ALA A 205 -12.49 6.00 1.44
N SER A 206 -11.72 5.05 1.96
CA SER A 206 -10.28 4.94 1.70
C SER A 206 -9.81 3.50 1.43
N HIS A 207 -8.64 3.39 0.78
CA HIS A 207 -7.88 2.16 0.62
C HIS A 207 -7.41 1.55 1.95
N ASP A 208 -7.33 2.36 3.01
CA ASP A 208 -6.98 1.90 4.37
C ASP A 208 -8.09 1.07 5.07
N GLY A 209 -9.20 0.78 4.38
CA GLY A 209 -10.31 0.00 4.92
C GLY A 209 -11.26 0.76 5.84
N SER A 210 -10.99 2.05 6.10
CA SER A 210 -11.83 2.91 6.94
C SER A 210 -12.73 3.84 6.13
N ILE A 211 -13.81 4.27 6.78
CA ILE A 211 -14.67 5.37 6.35
C ILE A 211 -14.66 6.41 7.46
N ARG A 212 -14.56 7.70 7.12
CA ARG A 212 -14.51 8.78 8.12
C ARG A 212 -15.51 9.88 7.84
N LEU A 213 -16.20 10.34 8.88
CA LEU A 213 -17.01 11.56 8.85
C LEU A 213 -16.16 12.73 9.39
N TRP A 214 -16.15 13.84 8.66
CA TRP A 214 -15.37 15.04 8.96
C TRP A 214 -16.29 16.25 9.08
N THR A 215 -16.04 17.08 10.10
CA THR A 215 -16.49 18.49 10.07
C THR A 215 -15.86 19.22 8.88
N ILE A 216 -16.51 20.28 8.38
CA ILE A 216 -15.93 21.16 7.35
C ILE A 216 -14.60 21.81 7.81
N SER A 217 -14.36 21.89 9.12
CA SER A 217 -13.12 22.37 9.75
C SER A 217 -11.98 21.34 9.83
N GLY A 218 -12.16 20.12 9.33
CA GLY A 218 -11.10 19.10 9.30
C GLY A 218 -11.03 18.15 10.48
N GLN A 219 -11.87 18.32 11.51
CA GLN A 219 -11.96 17.39 12.64
C GLN A 219 -12.73 16.13 12.22
N VAL A 220 -12.18 14.95 12.51
CA VAL A 220 -12.89 13.66 12.40
C VAL A 220 -13.94 13.59 13.51
N LEU A 221 -15.20 13.42 13.13
CA LEU A 221 -16.33 13.19 14.04
C LEU A 221 -16.53 11.70 14.34
N MET A 222 -16.39 10.85 13.33
CA MET A 222 -16.52 9.41 13.44
C MET A 222 -15.54 8.71 12.50
N GLU A 223 -15.02 7.57 12.95
CA GLU A 223 -14.27 6.62 12.14
C GLU A 223 -14.97 5.26 12.21
N MET A 224 -15.27 4.71 11.03
CA MET A 224 -15.99 3.47 10.82
C MET A 224 -15.02 2.45 10.24
N VAL A 225 -14.73 1.41 11.02
CA VAL A 225 -13.82 0.32 10.66
C VAL A 225 -14.59 -0.99 10.71
N GLY A 226 -14.39 -1.86 9.73
CA GLY A 226 -15.10 -3.13 9.64
C GLY A 226 -15.19 -3.75 8.24
N HIS A 227 -14.75 -3.04 7.20
CA HIS A 227 -14.31 -3.65 5.96
C HIS A 227 -12.95 -4.33 6.15
N THR A 228 -12.69 -5.40 5.40
CA THR A 228 -11.44 -6.18 5.45
C THR A 228 -10.53 -5.96 4.25
N SER A 229 -10.94 -5.08 3.32
CA SER A 229 -10.12 -4.57 2.23
C SER A 229 -10.54 -3.13 1.88
N ILE A 230 -10.01 -2.62 0.79
CA ILE A 230 -10.24 -1.31 0.19
C ILE A 230 -11.73 -0.96 0.13
N VAL A 231 -12.10 0.21 0.67
CA VAL A 231 -13.44 0.79 0.48
C VAL A 231 -13.44 1.67 -0.77
N TYR A 232 -14.24 1.29 -1.76
CA TYR A 232 -14.29 1.97 -3.07
C TYR A 232 -15.29 3.11 -3.12
N SER A 233 -16.44 2.97 -2.46
CA SER A 233 -17.46 4.02 -2.44
C SER A 233 -18.19 4.15 -1.11
N VAL A 234 -18.76 5.33 -0.88
CA VAL A 234 -19.58 5.68 0.27
C VAL A 234 -20.70 6.63 -0.16
N ASP A 235 -21.84 6.54 0.51
CA ASP A 235 -22.97 7.45 0.37
C ASP A 235 -23.72 7.60 1.69
N SER A 236 -24.50 8.67 1.84
CA SER A 236 -25.30 8.90 3.06
C SER A 236 -26.70 9.39 2.77
N HIS A 237 -27.64 8.92 3.60
CA HIS A 237 -29.05 9.25 3.52
C HIS A 237 -29.45 10.27 4.59
N VAL A 238 -30.53 11.02 4.33
CA VAL A 238 -31.10 12.02 5.26
C VAL A 238 -31.59 11.43 6.60
N SER A 239 -31.72 10.11 6.70
CA SER A 239 -32.01 9.40 7.96
C SER A 239 -30.80 9.23 8.89
N GLY A 240 -29.61 9.66 8.48
CA GLY A 240 -28.35 9.43 9.19
C GLY A 240 -27.68 8.08 8.90
N LEU A 241 -28.26 7.27 8.02
CA LEU A 241 -27.61 6.04 7.54
C LEU A 241 -26.50 6.36 6.53
N ILE A 242 -25.46 5.54 6.58
CA ILE A 242 -24.32 5.55 5.64
C ILE A 242 -24.27 4.17 4.98
N VAL A 243 -23.98 4.10 3.68
CA VAL A 243 -23.68 2.86 2.97
C VAL A 243 -22.28 2.94 2.37
N SER A 244 -21.54 1.84 2.40
CA SER A 244 -20.23 1.72 1.75
C SER A 244 -20.11 0.44 0.93
N GLY A 245 -19.33 0.50 -0.15
CA GLY A 245 -18.99 -0.64 -1.01
C GLY A 245 -17.49 -0.89 -1.02
N SER A 246 -17.09 -2.16 -0.97
CA SER A 246 -15.69 -2.58 -0.77
C SER A 246 -15.28 -3.70 -1.72
N GLU A 247 -13.97 -3.86 -1.85
CA GLU A 247 -13.32 -5.00 -2.50
C GLU A 247 -13.57 -6.33 -1.77
N ASP A 248 -13.83 -6.29 -0.45
CA ASP A 248 -14.14 -7.45 0.38
C ASP A 248 -15.49 -8.14 0.06
N CYS A 249 -16.16 -7.68 -0.99
CA CYS A 249 -17.45 -8.18 -1.48
C CYS A 249 -18.64 -7.88 -0.57
N PHE A 250 -18.51 -7.00 0.43
CA PHE A 250 -19.63 -6.52 1.24
C PHE A 250 -20.01 -5.08 0.93
N ALA A 251 -21.33 -4.84 0.87
CA ALA A 251 -21.89 -3.53 1.11
C ALA A 251 -22.21 -3.44 2.60
N LYS A 252 -21.74 -2.40 3.31
CA LYS A 252 -22.00 -2.24 4.74
C LYS A 252 -22.90 -1.03 4.98
N ILE A 253 -23.89 -1.23 5.83
CA ILE A 253 -24.81 -0.18 6.28
C ILE A 253 -24.40 0.20 7.69
N TRP A 254 -24.18 1.49 7.91
CA TRP A 254 -23.71 2.04 9.17
C TRP A 254 -24.71 3.03 9.75
N LYS A 255 -24.75 3.07 11.07
CA LYS A 255 -25.50 4.04 11.85
C LYS A 255 -24.69 4.40 13.09
N ASP A 256 -24.56 5.69 13.38
CA ASP A 256 -23.88 6.20 14.58
C ASP A 256 -22.46 5.61 14.77
N GLY A 257 -21.73 5.40 13.66
CA GLY A 257 -20.38 4.81 13.62
C GLY A 257 -20.31 3.29 13.63
N VAL A 258 -21.43 2.58 13.83
CA VAL A 258 -21.50 1.11 13.95
C VAL A 258 -22.05 0.49 12.66
N CYS A 259 -21.42 -0.58 12.17
CA CYS A 259 -21.97 -1.42 11.09
C CYS A 259 -23.18 -2.19 11.61
N ILE A 260 -24.39 -1.82 11.15
CA ILE A 260 -25.65 -2.46 11.54
C ILE A 260 -26.06 -3.62 10.62
N GLN A 261 -25.54 -3.64 9.38
CA GLN A 261 -25.78 -4.74 8.43
C GLN A 261 -24.61 -4.89 7.45
N SER A 262 -24.32 -6.11 7.00
CA SER A 262 -23.36 -6.42 5.94
C SER A 262 -24.03 -7.29 4.88
N ILE A 263 -24.07 -6.81 3.63
CA ILE A 263 -24.72 -7.45 2.49
C ILE A 263 -23.64 -7.97 1.54
N GLU A 264 -23.51 -9.28 1.45
CA GLU A 264 -22.51 -9.94 0.61
C GLU A 264 -22.93 -9.98 -0.87
N HIS A 265 -21.96 -9.80 -1.77
CA HIS A 265 -22.15 -9.78 -3.22
C HIS A 265 -21.21 -10.80 -3.90
N PRO A 266 -21.55 -11.30 -5.10
CA PRO A 266 -20.68 -12.19 -5.89
C PRO A 266 -19.58 -11.40 -6.64
N GLY A 267 -18.93 -10.46 -5.97
CA GLY A 267 -17.99 -9.52 -6.60
C GLY A 267 -17.62 -8.33 -5.74
N CYS A 268 -16.59 -7.60 -6.17
CA CYS A 268 -16.19 -6.33 -5.57
C CYS A 268 -17.26 -5.27 -5.86
N ILE A 269 -17.57 -4.41 -4.89
CA ILE A 269 -18.58 -3.36 -5.05
C ILE A 269 -17.90 -2.04 -5.32
N TRP A 270 -18.02 -1.57 -6.55
CA TRP A 270 -17.32 -0.39 -7.06
C TRP A 270 -18.01 0.92 -6.67
N ASP A 271 -19.34 0.94 -6.63
CA ASP A 271 -20.12 2.11 -6.24
C ASP A 271 -21.39 1.74 -5.47
N VAL A 272 -21.82 2.66 -4.60
CA VAL A 272 -23.03 2.58 -3.78
C VAL A 272 -23.72 3.94 -3.70
N LYS A 273 -25.05 3.96 -3.79
CA LYS A 273 -25.88 5.17 -3.68
C LYS A 273 -27.20 4.87 -2.97
N PHE A 274 -27.70 5.82 -2.18
CA PHE A 274 -29.09 5.81 -1.74
C PHE A 274 -30.01 6.40 -2.82
N LEU A 275 -31.19 5.82 -2.97
CA LEU A 275 -32.33 6.46 -3.64
C LEU A 275 -33.06 7.39 -2.65
N GLU A 276 -33.82 8.36 -3.18
CA GLU A 276 -34.60 9.32 -2.37
C GLU A 276 -35.62 8.65 -1.42
N ASN A 277 -36.00 7.42 -1.70
CA ASN A 277 -36.93 6.62 -0.89
C ASN A 277 -36.23 5.78 0.21
N GLY A 278 -34.91 5.88 0.35
CA GLY A 278 -34.10 5.14 1.30
C GLY A 278 -33.63 3.74 0.84
N ASP A 279 -34.06 3.25 -0.34
CA ASP A 279 -33.51 2.03 -0.95
C ASP A 279 -32.02 2.25 -1.34
N ILE A 280 -31.22 1.20 -1.34
CA ILE A 280 -29.78 1.24 -1.68
C ILE A 280 -29.56 0.65 -3.07
N VAL A 281 -28.72 1.28 -3.89
CA VAL A 281 -28.21 0.76 -5.16
C VAL A 281 -26.73 0.41 -5.01
N THR A 282 -26.32 -0.72 -5.57
CA THR A 282 -24.94 -1.24 -5.55
C THR A 282 -24.50 -1.63 -6.95
N ALA A 283 -23.26 -1.32 -7.31
CA ALA A 283 -22.64 -1.64 -8.60
C ALA A 283 -21.48 -2.61 -8.38
N CYS A 284 -21.54 -3.77 -9.02
CA CYS A 284 -20.71 -4.92 -8.69
C CYS A 284 -19.85 -5.39 -9.88
N SER A 285 -18.73 -6.06 -9.57
CA SER A 285 -17.79 -6.61 -10.55
C SER A 285 -18.31 -7.83 -11.34
N ASP A 286 -19.56 -8.24 -11.12
CA ASP A 286 -20.24 -9.30 -11.88
C ASP A 286 -21.10 -8.76 -13.04
N GLY A 287 -20.98 -7.45 -13.35
CA GLY A 287 -21.78 -6.78 -14.38
C GLY A 287 -23.22 -6.48 -13.95
N VAL A 288 -23.57 -6.70 -12.67
CA VAL A 288 -24.95 -6.54 -12.17
C VAL A 288 -25.05 -5.36 -11.21
N VAL A 289 -26.12 -4.58 -11.39
CA VAL A 289 -26.54 -3.55 -10.43
C VAL A 289 -27.62 -4.16 -9.53
N ARG A 290 -27.58 -3.93 -8.22
CA ARG A 290 -28.60 -4.47 -7.30
C ARG A 290 -29.24 -3.37 -6.48
N ILE A 291 -30.57 -3.45 -6.36
CA ILE A 291 -31.38 -2.57 -5.51
C ILE A 291 -31.78 -3.34 -4.26
N TRP A 292 -31.59 -2.74 -3.09
CA TRP A 292 -31.87 -3.30 -1.78
C TRP A 292 -32.88 -2.42 -1.05
N THR A 293 -33.85 -3.04 -0.37
CA THR A 293 -34.96 -2.34 0.27
C THR A 293 -35.25 -2.91 1.65
N VAL A 294 -35.72 -2.06 2.57
CA VAL A 294 -36.33 -2.47 3.85
C VAL A 294 -37.85 -2.66 3.72
N ASN A 295 -38.45 -2.30 2.58
CA ASN A 295 -39.89 -2.40 2.38
C ASN A 295 -40.28 -3.81 1.92
N ASN A 296 -40.98 -4.54 2.80
CA ASN A 296 -41.48 -5.90 2.53
C ASN A 296 -42.24 -6.03 1.19
N ASP A 297 -43.02 -5.02 0.79
CA ASP A 297 -43.81 -5.04 -0.46
C ASP A 297 -42.95 -4.85 -1.73
N LYS A 298 -41.65 -4.55 -1.57
CA LYS A 298 -40.68 -4.40 -2.66
C LYS A 298 -39.61 -5.48 -2.70
N ILE A 299 -39.53 -6.37 -1.70
CA ILE A 299 -38.56 -7.48 -1.70
C ILE A 299 -38.78 -8.35 -2.95
N ALA A 300 -37.68 -8.86 -3.50
CA ALA A 300 -37.64 -9.80 -4.60
C ALA A 300 -38.45 -11.08 -4.27
N ASP A 301 -38.97 -11.77 -5.27
CA ASP A 301 -39.70 -13.02 -5.02
C ASP A 301 -38.76 -14.17 -4.61
N LEU A 302 -39.33 -15.28 -4.15
CA LEU A 302 -38.54 -16.41 -3.67
C LEU A 302 -37.62 -17.00 -4.77
N SER A 303 -38.01 -16.95 -6.05
CA SER A 303 -37.20 -17.46 -7.15
C SER A 303 -36.03 -16.53 -7.46
N GLU A 304 -36.24 -15.21 -7.40
CA GLU A 304 -35.17 -14.22 -7.50
C GLU A 304 -34.18 -14.32 -6.33
N LEU A 305 -34.68 -14.49 -5.10
CA LEU A 305 -33.85 -14.65 -3.90
C LEU A 305 -33.05 -15.96 -3.90
N GLU A 306 -33.65 -17.08 -4.30
CA GLU A 306 -32.97 -18.37 -4.47
C GLU A 306 -31.93 -18.31 -5.60
N SER A 307 -32.23 -17.62 -6.71
CA SER A 307 -31.28 -17.38 -7.80
C SER A 307 -30.06 -16.59 -7.32
N PHE A 308 -30.26 -15.49 -6.58
CA PHE A 308 -29.17 -14.70 -6.02
C PHE A 308 -28.34 -15.51 -5.00
N ALA A 309 -29.00 -16.26 -4.10
CA ALA A 309 -28.32 -17.12 -3.13
C ALA A 309 -27.49 -18.22 -3.80
N SER A 310 -28.00 -18.79 -4.91
CA SER A 310 -27.30 -19.78 -5.74
C SER A 310 -26.10 -19.19 -6.49
N GLN A 311 -26.21 -17.96 -7.00
CA GLN A 311 -25.08 -17.25 -7.59
C GLN A 311 -23.99 -16.93 -6.56
N LEU A 312 -24.39 -16.49 -5.36
CA LEU A 312 -23.46 -16.22 -4.27
C LEU A 312 -22.77 -17.50 -3.76
N SER A 313 -23.50 -18.62 -3.66
CA SER A 313 -22.89 -19.91 -3.29
C SER A 313 -21.96 -20.44 -4.38
N HIS A 314 -22.34 -20.32 -5.65
CA HIS A 314 -21.47 -20.67 -6.78
C HIS A 314 -20.20 -19.81 -6.83
N TYR A 315 -20.32 -18.51 -6.61
CA TYR A 315 -19.18 -17.59 -6.51
C TYR A 315 -18.24 -17.94 -5.34
N LYS A 316 -18.82 -18.26 -4.17
CA LYS A 316 -18.05 -18.78 -3.03
C LYS A 316 -17.33 -20.07 -3.38
N ILE A 317 -17.99 -21.01 -4.07
CA ILE A 317 -17.42 -22.31 -4.49
C ILE A 317 -16.33 -22.15 -5.54
N SER A 318 -16.48 -21.25 -6.52
CA SER A 318 -15.50 -21.02 -7.59
C SER A 318 -14.25 -20.29 -7.09
N ARG A 319 -14.38 -19.49 -6.02
CA ARG A 319 -13.23 -18.95 -5.29
C ARG A 319 -12.64 -19.93 -4.28
N LYS A 320 -13.47 -20.71 -3.58
CA LYS A 320 -13.08 -21.69 -2.56
C LYS A 320 -11.98 -22.60 -3.09
N LYS A 321 -10.78 -22.39 -2.58
CA LYS A 321 -9.67 -23.29 -2.78
C LYS A 321 -9.74 -24.48 -1.82
N VAL A 322 -9.13 -25.58 -2.24
CA VAL A 322 -8.83 -26.74 -1.41
C VAL A 322 -7.46 -27.28 -1.82
N GLY A 323 -6.49 -27.25 -0.91
CA GLY A 323 -5.08 -27.52 -1.19
C GLY A 323 -4.44 -26.48 -2.12
N GLY A 324 -4.97 -25.26 -2.17
CA GLY A 324 -4.53 -24.22 -3.11
C GLY A 324 -4.99 -24.42 -4.57
N LEU A 325 -5.69 -25.51 -4.88
CA LEU A 325 -6.40 -25.72 -6.14
C LEU A 325 -7.85 -25.24 -6.01
N LYS A 326 -8.51 -24.82 -7.09
CA LYS A 326 -9.95 -24.54 -7.01
C LYS A 326 -10.72 -25.82 -6.74
N LEU A 327 -11.80 -25.72 -5.96
CA LEU A 327 -12.72 -26.83 -5.71
C LEU A 327 -13.35 -27.39 -7.01
N GLU A 328 -13.56 -26.57 -8.03
CA GLU A 328 -14.08 -27.01 -9.34
C GLU A 328 -13.10 -27.91 -10.12
N ASP A 329 -11.79 -27.73 -9.93
CA ASP A 329 -10.72 -28.47 -10.62
C ASP A 329 -10.38 -29.83 -9.97
N LEU A 330 -10.95 -30.12 -8.79
CA LEU A 330 -10.70 -31.37 -8.07
C LEU A 330 -11.35 -32.58 -8.77
N PRO A 331 -10.66 -33.73 -8.87
CA PRO A 331 -11.22 -34.95 -9.44
C PRO A 331 -12.37 -35.50 -8.58
N GLY A 332 -13.41 -36.06 -9.20
CA GLY A 332 -14.55 -36.65 -8.50
C GLY A 332 -14.27 -38.05 -7.93
N LEU A 333 -15.29 -38.63 -7.30
CA LEU A 333 -15.23 -39.95 -6.65
C LEU A 333 -14.77 -41.09 -7.58
N GLU A 334 -14.92 -40.94 -8.90
CA GLU A 334 -14.39 -41.86 -9.90
C GLU A 334 -12.86 -42.03 -9.85
N ALA A 335 -12.10 -41.02 -9.41
CA ALA A 335 -10.64 -41.10 -9.32
C ALA A 335 -10.13 -42.03 -8.21
N LEU A 336 -11.00 -42.43 -7.27
CA LEU A 336 -10.72 -43.47 -6.27
C LEU A 336 -10.78 -44.89 -6.84
N ARG A 337 -11.31 -45.09 -8.05
CA ARG A 337 -11.30 -46.40 -8.73
C ARG A 337 -9.91 -46.83 -9.19
N LEU A 338 -8.99 -45.87 -9.34
CA LEU A 338 -7.59 -46.15 -9.67
C LEU A 338 -6.81 -46.44 -8.37
N PRO A 339 -6.21 -47.64 -8.22
CA PRO A 339 -5.44 -48.00 -7.04
C PRO A 339 -4.21 -47.10 -6.87
N GLY A 340 -3.76 -46.93 -5.63
CA GLY A 340 -2.53 -46.20 -5.32
C GLY A 340 -1.28 -47.02 -5.60
N THR A 341 -0.16 -46.33 -5.84
CA THR A 341 1.14 -46.92 -6.16
C THR A 341 2.06 -47.09 -4.95
N SER A 342 1.76 -46.43 -3.83
CA SER A 342 2.55 -46.43 -2.60
C SER A 342 1.68 -46.28 -1.36
N ASP A 343 2.08 -46.93 -0.26
CA ASP A 343 1.36 -46.86 1.02
C ASP A 343 1.38 -45.43 1.57
N GLY A 344 0.24 -44.93 2.03
CA GLY A 344 0.07 -43.54 2.47
C GLY A 344 0.01 -42.50 1.34
N GLN A 345 0.02 -42.88 0.05
CA GLN A 345 -0.23 -41.94 -1.05
C GLN A 345 -1.57 -41.23 -0.83
N THR A 346 -1.60 -39.90 -0.98
CA THR A 346 -2.84 -39.12 -0.81
C THR A 346 -3.45 -38.66 -2.14
N LYS A 347 -4.78 -38.52 -2.15
CA LYS A 347 -5.57 -37.84 -3.18
C LYS A 347 -6.58 -36.92 -2.49
N VAL A 348 -6.81 -35.73 -3.04
CA VAL A 348 -7.96 -34.89 -2.68
C VAL A 348 -9.03 -35.08 -3.75
N ILE A 349 -10.26 -35.34 -3.32
CA ILE A 349 -11.39 -35.75 -4.16
C ILE A 349 -12.58 -34.84 -3.88
N ARG A 350 -13.30 -34.40 -4.92
CA ARG A 350 -14.53 -33.62 -4.76
C ARG A 350 -15.70 -34.52 -4.34
N GLU A 351 -16.34 -34.18 -3.23
CA GLU A 351 -17.52 -34.85 -2.68
C GLU A 351 -18.56 -33.78 -2.29
N GLY A 352 -19.43 -33.44 -3.24
CA GLY A 352 -20.31 -32.26 -3.11
C GLY A 352 -19.50 -30.96 -3.17
N ASP A 353 -19.86 -30.00 -2.30
CA ASP A 353 -19.23 -28.67 -2.22
C ASP A 353 -17.92 -28.66 -1.39
N ASN A 354 -17.28 -29.82 -1.23
CA ASN A 354 -16.09 -30.01 -0.42
C ASN A 354 -15.05 -30.89 -1.15
N GLY A 355 -13.77 -30.60 -0.90
CA GLY A 355 -12.69 -31.53 -1.19
C GLY A 355 -12.42 -32.41 0.03
N VAL A 356 -12.08 -33.68 -0.20
CA VAL A 356 -11.86 -34.67 0.86
C VAL A 356 -10.61 -35.49 0.57
N ALA A 357 -9.76 -35.65 1.57
CA ALA A 357 -8.52 -36.40 1.47
C ALA A 357 -8.78 -37.90 1.67
N TYR A 358 -8.17 -38.70 0.79
CA TYR A 358 -8.08 -40.14 0.91
C TYR A 358 -6.61 -40.54 0.89
N ALA A 359 -6.25 -41.52 1.73
CA ALA A 359 -4.93 -42.13 1.76
C ALA A 359 -5.02 -43.58 1.27
N TRP A 360 -4.07 -43.99 0.44
CA TRP A 360 -3.98 -45.37 -0.02
C TRP A 360 -3.43 -46.27 1.09
N ASN A 361 -4.20 -47.28 1.45
CA ASN A 361 -3.79 -48.35 2.34
C ASN A 361 -3.33 -49.53 1.47
N LEU A 362 -2.02 -49.70 1.33
CA LEU A 362 -1.41 -50.71 0.46
C LEU A 362 -1.63 -52.14 0.99
N ARG A 363 -1.83 -52.30 2.31
CA ARG A 363 -2.12 -53.60 2.93
C ARG A 363 -3.54 -54.08 2.61
N GLU A 364 -4.50 -53.17 2.62
CA GLU A 364 -5.92 -53.47 2.36
C GLU A 364 -6.36 -53.16 0.91
N GLN A 365 -5.45 -52.66 0.07
CA GLN A 365 -5.67 -52.33 -1.36
C GLN A 365 -6.89 -51.42 -1.61
N LYS A 366 -7.05 -50.40 -0.77
CA LYS A 366 -8.16 -49.43 -0.83
C LYS A 366 -7.72 -48.02 -0.48
N TRP A 367 -8.57 -47.06 -0.85
CA TRP A 367 -8.49 -45.68 -0.38
C TRP A 367 -9.26 -45.53 0.93
N ASP A 368 -8.56 -45.30 2.03
CA ASP A 368 -9.15 -44.96 3.33
C ASP A 368 -9.36 -43.43 3.41
N LYS A 369 -10.56 -43.01 3.84
CA LYS A 369 -10.92 -41.59 3.98
C LYS A 369 -10.18 -41.00 5.17
N VAL A 370 -9.34 -39.98 4.95
CA VAL A 370 -8.55 -39.34 6.00
C VAL A 370 -9.49 -38.57 6.92
N ARG A 371 -9.48 -38.89 8.22
CA ARG A 371 -10.31 -38.21 9.23
C ARG A 371 -9.50 -37.19 10.00
N THR A 372 -9.86 -35.92 9.86
CA THR A 372 -9.33 -34.83 10.69
C THR A 372 -10.17 -34.71 11.96
N LEU A 373 -9.53 -34.66 13.13
CA LEU A 373 -10.22 -34.32 14.38
C LEU A 373 -10.30 -32.80 14.51
N THR A 374 -11.39 -32.19 14.06
CA THR A 374 -11.69 -30.77 14.29
C THR A 374 -12.41 -30.59 15.62
N THR A 375 -11.84 -29.79 16.52
CA THR A 375 -12.49 -29.39 17.77
C THR A 375 -13.41 -28.20 17.50
N ILE A 376 -14.71 -28.45 17.33
CA ILE A 376 -15.72 -27.38 17.37
C ILE A 376 -16.16 -27.23 18.83
N ALA A 377 -15.75 -26.14 19.45
CA ALA A 377 -16.26 -25.76 20.76
C ALA A 377 -17.67 -25.17 20.59
N PHE A 378 -18.71 -25.96 20.84
CA PHE A 378 -19.96 -25.62 21.54
C PHE A 378 -20.88 -26.85 21.48
N LEU A 379 -21.45 -27.24 22.63
CA LEU A 379 -22.24 -28.47 22.88
C LEU A 379 -21.46 -29.79 22.80
N ASN A 380 -21.22 -30.39 23.98
CA ASN A 380 -20.57 -31.70 24.14
C ASN A 380 -21.41 -32.85 23.53
N TRP A 381 -21.19 -33.18 22.27
CA TRP A 381 -21.62 -34.45 21.69
C TRP A 381 -20.58 -34.99 20.68
N TYR A 382 -20.06 -36.19 20.94
CA TYR A 382 -19.15 -36.86 20.02
C TYR A 382 -19.93 -37.44 18.82
N LEU A 383 -20.04 -36.65 17.74
CA LEU A 383 -20.35 -37.15 16.41
C LEU A 383 -19.06 -37.16 15.57
N PRO A 384 -18.70 -38.27 14.89
CA PRO A 384 -17.52 -38.31 14.05
C PRO A 384 -17.76 -37.49 12.78
N VAL A 385 -17.26 -36.26 12.76
CA VAL A 385 -17.28 -35.39 11.57
C VAL A 385 -16.46 -36.04 10.46
N ILE A 386 -17.02 -36.03 9.25
CA ILE A 386 -16.40 -36.57 8.04
C ILE A 386 -15.24 -35.63 7.67
N GLY A 387 -14.08 -36.18 7.32
CA GLY A 387 -12.87 -35.41 7.07
C GLY A 387 -12.92 -34.57 5.79
N GLU A 388 -13.55 -33.41 5.85
CA GLU A 388 -13.41 -32.36 4.85
C GLU A 388 -11.97 -31.83 4.86
N VAL A 389 -11.36 -31.75 3.68
CA VAL A 389 -10.20 -30.88 3.44
C VAL A 389 -10.78 -29.50 3.20
N VAL A 390 -11.01 -28.80 4.31
CA VAL A 390 -11.09 -27.36 4.28
C VAL A 390 -9.68 -26.81 4.09
N ASP A 391 -9.45 -26.03 3.03
CA ASP A 391 -8.49 -24.94 3.19
C ASP A 391 -9.02 -24.05 4.32
N GLY A 392 -8.13 -23.60 5.19
CA GLY A 392 -8.49 -22.53 6.12
C GLY A 392 -8.97 -21.32 5.31
N PRO A 393 -9.91 -20.51 5.85
CA PRO A 393 -10.76 -19.58 5.10
C PRO A 393 -10.08 -18.90 3.91
N ASP A 394 -10.69 -19.14 2.75
CA ASP A 394 -10.26 -18.89 1.37
C ASP A 394 -8.84 -18.36 1.12
N ASP A 395 -8.01 -19.23 0.53
CA ASP A 395 -6.61 -18.95 0.13
C ASP A 395 -6.51 -18.05 -1.12
N SER A 396 -7.50 -17.17 -1.30
CA SER A 396 -7.45 -15.97 -2.15
C SER A 396 -7.32 -14.66 -1.35
N MET A 397 -7.64 -14.67 -0.04
CA MET A 397 -7.36 -13.55 0.86
C MET A 397 -6.96 -13.91 2.30
N LYS A 398 -6.58 -15.17 2.56
CA LYS A 398 -5.40 -15.39 3.41
C LYS A 398 -4.14 -14.96 2.67
N ARG A 399 -3.99 -13.65 2.50
CA ARG A 399 -2.71 -13.01 2.74
C ARG A 399 -2.23 -13.49 4.12
N PRO A 400 -1.24 -14.38 4.25
CA PRO A 400 -0.85 -14.92 5.55
C PRO A 400 -0.53 -13.82 6.57
N ILE A 401 -1.17 -13.94 7.74
CA ILE A 401 -0.99 -13.00 8.84
C ILE A 401 0.21 -13.44 9.66
N LEU A 402 1.25 -12.60 9.69
CA LEU A 402 2.43 -12.75 10.54
C LEU A 402 2.51 -11.52 11.45
N ASP A 403 2.55 -11.75 12.76
CA ASP A 403 2.56 -10.71 13.80
C ASP A 403 1.36 -9.72 13.72
N GLY A 404 0.20 -10.19 13.26
CA GLY A 404 -1.01 -9.38 13.11
C GLY A 404 -1.06 -8.53 11.82
N LEU A 405 0.01 -8.53 11.03
CA LEU A 405 0.08 -7.87 9.72
C LEU A 405 -0.10 -8.88 8.58
N GLN A 406 -0.74 -8.43 7.50
CA GLN A 406 -1.30 -9.28 6.45
C GLN A 406 -0.48 -9.15 5.15
N TYR A 407 0.16 -10.23 4.66
CA TYR A 407 1.10 -10.20 3.53
C TYR A 407 0.68 -11.07 2.34
N ASP A 408 0.97 -10.70 1.09
CA ASP A 408 0.60 -11.54 -0.09
C ASP A 408 1.22 -12.95 -0.07
N TYR A 409 2.42 -13.10 0.49
CA TYR A 409 3.10 -14.36 0.73
C TYR A 409 3.74 -14.38 2.12
N VAL A 410 3.75 -15.54 2.75
CA VAL A 410 4.66 -15.86 3.86
C VAL A 410 5.25 -17.23 3.56
N PHE A 411 6.50 -17.25 3.10
CA PHE A 411 7.18 -18.48 2.72
C PHE A 411 7.75 -19.21 3.94
N ASP A 412 7.73 -20.54 3.89
CA ASP A 412 8.38 -21.40 4.88
C ASP A 412 9.85 -21.62 4.50
N VAL A 413 10.77 -21.11 5.31
CA VAL A 413 12.23 -21.23 5.13
C VAL A 413 12.79 -22.14 6.22
N ASP A 414 13.26 -23.32 5.81
CA ASP A 414 13.92 -24.28 6.68
C ASP A 414 15.39 -23.91 6.87
N ILE A 415 15.78 -23.74 8.13
CA ILE A 415 17.12 -23.37 8.59
C ILE A 415 17.91 -24.63 9.02
N GLY A 416 17.27 -25.81 9.11
CA GLY A 416 17.93 -27.09 9.35
C GLY A 416 18.05 -27.55 10.80
N ASP A 417 18.45 -28.82 10.95
CA ASP A 417 18.72 -29.59 12.18
C ASP A 417 17.98 -29.13 13.45
N GLY A 418 16.66 -29.37 13.43
CA GLY A 418 15.80 -29.36 14.63
C GLY A 418 15.32 -27.99 15.09
N GLU A 419 15.54 -26.92 14.33
CA GLU A 419 14.87 -25.64 14.55
C GLU A 419 13.47 -25.60 13.95
N PRO A 420 12.55 -24.78 14.51
CA PRO A 420 11.28 -24.49 13.86
C PRO A 420 11.50 -23.70 12.57
N ILE A 421 10.76 -24.10 11.53
CA ILE A 421 10.68 -23.44 10.22
C ILE A 421 10.34 -21.95 10.40
N ARG A 422 11.05 -21.06 9.69
CA ARG A 422 10.85 -19.61 9.79
C ARG A 422 9.97 -19.08 8.67
N LYS A 423 9.31 -17.96 8.95
CA LYS A 423 8.23 -17.40 8.13
C LYS A 423 8.73 -16.11 7.46
N LEU A 424 8.84 -16.11 6.13
CA LEU A 424 9.31 -14.97 5.32
C LEU A 424 8.13 -14.21 4.68
N PRO A 425 7.71 -13.06 5.25
CA PRO A 425 6.65 -12.23 4.68
C PRO A 425 7.13 -11.45 3.45
N TYR A 426 6.31 -11.37 2.40
CA TYR A 426 6.58 -10.65 1.15
C TYR A 426 5.28 -10.23 0.45
N ASN A 427 5.13 -8.97 0.09
CA ASN A 427 4.06 -8.54 -0.82
C ASN A 427 4.55 -8.48 -2.28
N ARG A 428 3.65 -8.66 -3.25
CA ARG A 428 3.98 -8.54 -4.68
C ARG A 428 4.43 -7.13 -5.08
N SER A 429 4.08 -6.12 -4.28
CA SER A 429 4.49 -4.72 -4.39
C SER A 429 5.82 -4.41 -3.72
N ASP A 430 6.36 -5.30 -2.88
CA ASP A 430 7.64 -5.08 -2.19
C ASP A 430 8.83 -5.36 -3.11
N ASN A 431 9.95 -4.68 -2.86
CA ASN A 431 11.21 -5.02 -3.51
C ASN A 431 11.80 -6.32 -2.90
N PRO A 432 12.11 -7.36 -3.71
CA PRO A 432 12.64 -8.63 -3.20
C PRO A 432 13.93 -8.50 -2.39
N TYR A 433 14.87 -7.64 -2.81
CA TYR A 433 16.15 -7.42 -2.12
C TYR A 433 15.94 -6.75 -0.76
N ALA A 434 15.09 -5.72 -0.72
CA ALA A 434 14.75 -5.04 0.53
C ALA A 434 13.98 -5.96 1.51
N THR A 435 13.17 -6.89 0.99
CA THR A 435 12.45 -7.87 1.80
C THR A 435 13.39 -8.94 2.35
N ALA A 436 14.29 -9.47 1.51
CA ALA A 436 15.32 -10.42 1.92
C ALA A 436 16.19 -9.85 3.05
N ASP A 437 16.62 -8.57 2.93
CA ASP A 437 17.39 -7.89 3.96
C ASP A 437 16.62 -7.71 5.27
N LYS A 438 15.40 -7.17 5.20
CA LYS A 438 14.53 -7.00 6.37
C LYS A 438 14.28 -8.34 7.08
N TRP A 439 14.09 -9.41 6.31
CA TRP A 439 13.82 -10.73 6.85
C TRP A 439 15.05 -11.41 7.45
N LEU A 440 16.20 -11.38 6.78
CA LEU A 440 17.45 -11.92 7.32
C LEU A 440 17.82 -11.23 8.63
N VAL A 441 17.68 -9.91 8.71
CA VAL A 441 17.87 -9.16 9.96
C VAL A 441 16.82 -9.54 11.01
N LYS A 442 15.54 -9.70 10.65
CA LYS A 442 14.46 -10.09 11.57
C LYS A 442 14.67 -11.48 12.18
N GLU A 443 15.08 -12.47 11.38
CA GLU A 443 15.36 -13.83 11.85
C GLU A 443 16.77 -14.01 12.42
N ASN A 444 17.56 -12.92 12.49
CA ASN A 444 18.93 -12.88 13.01
C ASN A 444 19.89 -13.83 12.25
N LEU A 445 19.81 -13.79 10.91
CA LEU A 445 20.62 -14.55 9.96
C LEU A 445 21.64 -13.67 9.22
N PRO A 446 22.79 -14.21 8.77
CA PRO A 446 23.79 -13.45 8.02
C PRO A 446 23.27 -12.88 6.69
N LEU A 447 23.58 -11.61 6.41
CA LEU A 447 23.22 -10.94 5.15
C LEU A 447 23.88 -11.56 3.90
N SER A 448 24.90 -12.43 4.07
CA SER A 448 25.47 -13.22 2.97
C SER A 448 24.45 -14.15 2.29
N TYR A 449 23.34 -14.49 2.96
CA TYR A 449 22.24 -15.25 2.37
C TYR A 449 21.29 -14.42 1.49
N ARG A 450 21.44 -13.08 1.42
CA ARG A 450 20.57 -12.14 0.67
C ARG A 450 20.23 -12.65 -0.72
N GLN A 451 21.23 -12.97 -1.53
CA GLN A 451 21.04 -13.35 -2.93
C GLN A 451 20.21 -14.65 -3.05
N GLN A 452 20.46 -15.63 -2.18
CA GLN A 452 19.73 -16.90 -2.17
C GLN A 452 18.26 -16.70 -1.75
N ILE A 453 18.01 -15.81 -0.78
CA ILE A 453 16.65 -15.46 -0.36
C ILE A 453 15.90 -14.68 -1.44
N VAL A 454 16.57 -13.78 -2.17
CA VAL A 454 15.95 -13.05 -3.29
C VAL A 454 15.56 -13.99 -4.43
N GLU A 455 16.48 -14.87 -4.83
CA GLU A 455 16.21 -15.88 -5.87
C GLU A 455 15.07 -16.82 -5.44
N PHE A 456 15.03 -17.19 -4.16
CA PHE A 456 13.93 -17.96 -3.57
C PHE A 456 12.59 -17.19 -3.60
N ILE A 457 12.55 -15.91 -3.24
CA ILE A 457 11.34 -15.07 -3.33
C ILE A 457 10.85 -15.02 -4.78
N LEU A 458 11.72 -14.66 -5.73
CA LEU A 458 11.37 -14.53 -7.15
C LEU A 458 10.89 -15.84 -7.78
N GLN A 459 11.54 -16.96 -7.42
CA GLN A 459 11.17 -18.29 -7.89
C GLN A 459 9.80 -18.74 -7.37
N ASN A 460 9.45 -18.40 -6.12
CA ASN A 460 8.21 -18.87 -5.47
C ASN A 460 7.05 -17.85 -5.55
N SER A 461 7.31 -16.58 -5.91
CA SER A 461 6.28 -15.58 -6.24
C SER A 461 5.80 -15.63 -7.70
N GLY A 462 6.53 -16.33 -8.58
CA GLY A 462 6.21 -16.48 -10.00
C GLY A 462 6.75 -15.38 -10.91
N GLN A 463 7.62 -14.49 -10.42
CA GLN A 463 8.16 -13.35 -11.16
C GLN A 463 9.44 -13.71 -11.94
N ARG A 464 9.38 -14.68 -12.86
CA ARG A 464 10.60 -15.27 -13.47
C ARG A 464 11.16 -14.61 -14.73
N ASP A 465 10.37 -13.81 -15.46
CA ASP A 465 10.83 -13.11 -16.67
C ASP A 465 10.37 -11.65 -16.68
N PHE A 466 11.28 -10.71 -16.40
CA PHE A 466 11.00 -9.27 -16.47
C PHE A 466 11.36 -8.71 -17.86
N ALA A 467 10.45 -8.89 -18.82
CA ALA A 467 10.50 -8.19 -20.11
C ALA A 467 9.34 -7.18 -20.18
N LEU A 468 9.66 -5.94 -20.56
CA LEU A 468 8.69 -4.86 -20.70
C LEU A 468 7.85 -5.04 -21.98
N ASP A 469 6.73 -5.75 -21.88
CA ASP A 469 5.67 -5.63 -22.88
C ASP A 469 4.96 -4.27 -22.73
N SER A 470 4.53 -3.70 -23.85
CA SER A 470 3.99 -2.34 -23.97
C SER A 470 2.48 -2.29 -24.20
N ALA A 471 1.84 -3.45 -24.41
CA ALA A 471 0.38 -3.58 -24.45
C ALA A 471 -0.21 -3.90 -23.07
N PHE A 472 -1.45 -3.45 -22.83
CA PHE A 472 -2.21 -3.53 -21.57
C PHE A 472 -1.70 -2.65 -20.41
N ARG A 473 -2.33 -1.47 -20.25
CA ARG A 473 -2.21 -0.59 -19.08
C ARG A 473 -3.61 -0.14 -18.62
N ASP A 474 -4.04 -0.57 -17.45
CA ASP A 474 -5.21 -0.02 -16.73
C ASP A 474 -4.70 1.01 -15.69
N PRO A 475 -5.19 2.26 -15.65
CA PRO A 475 -4.62 3.30 -14.80
C PRO A 475 -5.48 3.74 -13.61
N TYR A 476 -6.59 3.06 -13.29
CA TYR A 476 -7.33 3.34 -12.04
C TYR A 476 -6.57 2.91 -10.77
N THR A 477 -5.53 2.06 -10.88
CA THR A 477 -4.81 1.45 -9.75
C THR A 477 -3.29 1.63 -9.79
N GLY A 478 -2.73 2.22 -10.84
CA GLY A 478 -1.32 2.03 -11.17
C GLY A 478 -1.02 0.61 -11.65
N SER A 479 0.22 0.36 -12.05
CA SER A 479 0.66 -0.88 -12.71
C SER A 479 0.42 -2.15 -11.88
N ASN A 480 -0.15 -3.17 -12.54
CA ASN A 480 -0.54 -4.52 -12.05
C ASN A 480 -2.00 -4.65 -11.54
N ALA A 481 -2.96 -4.59 -12.47
CA ALA A 481 -4.37 -4.87 -12.15
C ALA A 481 -4.61 -6.35 -11.81
N TYR A 482 -5.02 -6.60 -10.57
CA TYR A 482 -5.74 -7.81 -10.17
C TYR A 482 -7.12 -7.84 -10.84
N VAL A 483 -7.40 -8.87 -11.63
CA VAL A 483 -8.74 -9.15 -12.16
C VAL A 483 -9.43 -10.12 -11.19
N PRO A 484 -10.54 -9.76 -10.54
CA PRO A 484 -11.21 -10.61 -9.54
C PRO A 484 -11.85 -11.88 -10.15
N GLY A 485 -11.03 -12.90 -10.45
CA GLY A 485 -11.44 -14.19 -11.04
C GLY A 485 -10.69 -14.60 -12.32
N GLY A 486 -9.72 -13.81 -12.79
CA GLY A 486 -8.97 -14.13 -14.01
C GLY A 486 -8.08 -15.36 -13.88
N SER A 487 -8.07 -16.24 -14.90
CA SER A 487 -7.24 -17.45 -14.93
C SER A 487 -5.79 -17.18 -15.33
N SER A 488 -4.84 -17.51 -14.46
CA SER A 488 -3.40 -17.45 -14.74
C SER A 488 -2.96 -18.64 -15.60
N ASN A 489 -2.94 -18.47 -16.92
CA ASN A 489 -2.58 -19.53 -17.84
C ASN A 489 -1.05 -19.55 -18.11
N MET A 490 -0.30 -20.29 -17.29
CA MET A 490 1.11 -20.62 -17.54
C MET A 490 1.37 -22.08 -17.13
N TYR A 491 1.67 -22.93 -18.11
CA TYR A 491 2.12 -24.29 -17.85
C TYR A 491 3.55 -24.28 -17.29
N ALA A 492 3.72 -24.66 -16.02
CA ALA A 492 5.01 -25.04 -15.47
C ALA A 492 4.85 -26.27 -14.56
N THR A 493 5.67 -27.29 -14.79
CA THR A 493 5.62 -28.57 -14.07
C THR A 493 6.06 -28.41 -12.61
N SER A 494 5.17 -28.77 -11.68
CA SER A 494 5.45 -28.65 -10.25
C SER A 494 6.48 -29.68 -9.78
N SER A 495 7.58 -29.20 -9.19
CA SER A 495 8.34 -29.93 -8.18
C SER A 495 8.33 -29.11 -6.89
N LYS A 496 8.11 -29.75 -5.74
CA LYS A 496 8.10 -29.04 -4.44
C LYS A 496 9.52 -28.60 -4.09
N PRO A 497 9.81 -27.29 -3.96
CA PRO A 497 11.11 -26.86 -3.46
C PRO A 497 11.18 -27.09 -1.95
N THR A 498 12.25 -27.74 -1.50
CA THR A 498 12.68 -27.77 -0.10
C THR A 498 14.12 -27.30 -0.07
N PHE A 499 14.40 -26.24 0.71
CA PHE A 499 15.77 -25.78 0.90
C PHE A 499 16.44 -26.61 2.01
N LYS A 500 17.78 -26.71 2.00
CA LYS A 500 18.54 -27.46 3.00
C LYS A 500 19.53 -26.54 3.73
N HIS A 501 19.39 -26.50 5.06
CA HIS A 501 20.43 -26.28 6.06
C HIS A 501 21.17 -24.92 6.08
N ILE A 502 21.06 -24.22 7.20
CA ILE A 502 21.74 -22.96 7.54
C ILE A 502 22.29 -23.09 8.99
N PRO A 503 23.61 -23.10 9.22
CA PRO A 503 24.17 -23.30 10.56
C PRO A 503 23.81 -22.21 11.59
N LYS A 504 23.68 -22.61 12.86
CA LYS A 504 23.30 -21.76 14.00
C LYS A 504 24.44 -20.86 14.54
N GLU A 505 24.15 -19.57 14.64
CA GLU A 505 24.72 -18.59 15.57
C GLU A 505 23.66 -17.47 15.78
N GLN A 506 23.35 -16.92 16.96
CA GLN A 506 23.81 -17.08 18.36
C GLN A 506 22.59 -17.08 19.32
N LYS A 507 22.79 -17.29 20.63
CA LYS A 507 21.79 -17.05 21.69
C LYS A 507 22.24 -15.90 22.61
N GLY A 508 21.50 -14.79 22.67
CA GLY A 508 21.81 -13.72 23.63
C GLY A 508 20.99 -12.42 23.62
N LEU A 509 20.03 -12.23 22.70
CA LEU A 509 19.49 -10.89 22.40
C LEU A 509 18.17 -10.50 23.10
N SER A 510 17.44 -11.45 23.69
CA SER A 510 16.11 -11.20 24.27
C SER A 510 16.16 -10.43 25.60
N LEU A 511 15.42 -9.32 25.67
CA LEU A 511 15.15 -8.59 26.91
C LEU A 511 14.22 -9.35 27.86
N SER A 512 14.45 -9.25 29.17
CA SER A 512 13.49 -9.68 30.18
C SER A 512 12.38 -8.64 30.40
N GLU A 513 11.23 -9.08 30.91
CA GLU A 513 10.06 -8.24 31.20
C GLU A 513 10.39 -7.06 32.14
N LEU A 514 11.29 -7.29 33.11
CA LEU A 514 11.81 -6.25 34.00
C LEU A 514 12.61 -5.17 33.24
N GLU A 515 13.40 -5.56 32.24
CA GLU A 515 14.21 -4.63 31.44
C GLU A 515 13.33 -3.81 30.48
N VAL A 516 12.29 -4.42 29.91
CA VAL A 516 11.26 -3.71 29.13
C VAL A 516 10.54 -2.67 30.01
N SER A 517 10.21 -3.02 31.26
CA SER A 517 9.63 -2.08 32.22
C SER A 517 10.56 -0.90 32.55
N ARG A 518 11.87 -1.14 32.74
CA ARG A 518 12.86 -0.06 32.94
C ARG A 518 12.99 0.85 31.71
N LEU A 519 13.02 0.30 30.49
CA LEU A 519 13.02 1.11 29.26
C LEU A 519 11.78 2.03 29.18
N GLY A 520 10.60 1.54 29.59
CA GLY A 520 9.40 2.37 29.71
C GLY A 520 9.57 3.53 30.71
N ALA A 521 10.20 3.28 31.87
CA ALA A 521 10.49 4.32 32.86
C ALA A 521 11.45 5.40 32.32
N ILE A 522 12.52 5.00 31.62
CA ILE A 522 13.47 5.91 30.96
C ILE A 522 12.76 6.81 29.95
N ILE A 523 11.92 6.23 29.09
CA ILE A 523 11.18 6.97 28.07
C ILE A 523 10.20 7.97 28.69
N ASN A 524 9.54 7.61 29.79
CA ASN A 524 8.63 8.52 30.50
C ASN A 524 9.37 9.72 31.12
N ILE A 525 10.54 9.51 31.72
CA ILE A 525 11.40 10.59 32.22
C ILE A 525 11.82 11.55 31.09
N LEU A 526 12.28 11.00 29.96
CA LEU A 526 12.71 11.81 28.81
C LEU A 526 11.56 12.56 28.12
N LYS A 527 10.32 12.06 28.21
CA LYS A 527 9.12 12.69 27.63
C LYS A 527 8.50 13.77 28.53
N ASP A 528 8.70 13.73 29.84
CA ASP A 528 8.17 14.74 30.76
C ASP A 528 9.00 16.04 30.74
N THR A 529 8.82 16.80 29.65
CA THR A 529 9.43 18.12 29.45
C THR A 529 9.13 19.11 30.59
N SER A 530 8.02 18.93 31.31
CA SER A 530 7.60 19.76 32.45
C SER A 530 8.52 19.62 33.66
N HIS A 531 9.16 18.46 33.84
CA HIS A 531 10.00 18.14 34.99
C HIS A 531 11.44 17.73 34.63
N TYR A 532 11.80 17.76 33.34
CA TYR A 532 13.11 17.39 32.76
C TYR A 532 14.37 17.89 33.51
N HIS A 533 14.31 19.08 34.13
CA HIS A 533 15.44 19.65 34.88
C HIS A 533 15.49 19.23 36.36
N SER A 534 14.51 18.47 36.82
CA SER A 534 14.31 18.03 38.21
C SER A 534 14.07 16.52 38.35
N SER A 535 13.80 15.82 37.25
CA SER A 535 13.76 14.37 37.18
C SER A 535 15.15 13.75 37.41
N ILE A 536 15.17 12.48 37.82
CA ILE A 536 16.38 11.70 38.06
C ILE A 536 16.26 10.30 37.47
N PHE A 537 17.36 9.74 37.01
CA PHE A 537 17.45 8.34 36.57
C PHE A 537 17.93 7.45 37.72
N SER A 538 17.55 6.17 37.69
CA SER A 538 18.14 5.18 38.60
C SER A 538 19.41 4.57 38.00
N ASP A 539 20.32 4.13 38.86
CA ASP A 539 21.55 3.45 38.45
C ASP A 539 21.27 2.17 37.62
N ILE A 540 20.10 1.55 37.80
CA ILE A 540 19.66 0.37 37.04
C ILE A 540 19.30 0.73 35.59
N ASP A 541 18.76 1.92 35.34
CA ASP A 541 18.40 2.40 34.00
C ASP A 541 19.65 2.59 33.13
N ILE A 542 20.66 3.25 33.71
CA ILE A 542 21.95 3.47 33.05
C ILE A 542 22.68 2.15 32.85
N ALA A 543 22.70 1.27 33.86
CA ALA A 543 23.31 -0.06 33.73
C ALA A 543 22.64 -0.91 32.64
N LEU A 544 21.31 -0.81 32.45
CA LEU A 544 20.59 -1.49 31.38
C LEU A 544 21.01 -0.99 30.00
N LEU A 545 21.00 0.33 29.77
CA LEU A 545 21.42 0.87 28.46
C LEU A 545 22.88 0.52 28.13
N LEU A 546 23.78 0.57 29.11
CA LEU A 546 25.17 0.14 28.94
C LEU A 546 25.31 -1.36 28.69
N LYS A 547 24.44 -2.21 29.26
CA LYS A 547 24.36 -3.63 28.93
C LYS A 547 23.95 -3.81 27.46
N LEU A 548 22.91 -3.11 27.01
CA LEU A 548 22.37 -3.26 25.65
C LEU A 548 23.37 -2.81 24.58
N VAL A 549 24.09 -1.70 24.80
CA VAL A 549 25.19 -1.28 23.91
C VAL A 549 26.29 -2.35 23.81
N LYS A 550 26.52 -3.14 24.87
CA LYS A 550 27.53 -4.21 24.89
C LYS A 550 27.04 -5.53 24.29
N SER A 551 25.74 -5.79 24.30
CA SER A 551 25.17 -7.10 23.95
C SER A 551 24.39 -7.15 22.63
N TRP A 552 23.95 -6.02 22.08
CA TRP A 552 23.13 -6.00 20.87
C TRP A 552 23.95 -5.82 19.59
N PRO A 553 23.51 -6.39 18.44
CA PRO A 553 24.25 -6.29 17.19
C PRO A 553 24.22 -4.86 16.66
N ILE A 554 25.28 -4.46 15.93
CA ILE A 554 25.43 -3.11 15.38
C ILE A 554 24.23 -2.70 14.50
N ALA A 555 23.61 -3.63 13.78
CA ALA A 555 22.41 -3.38 12.98
C ALA A 555 21.14 -3.01 13.79
N MET A 556 21.11 -3.33 15.10
CA MET A 556 19.96 -3.10 16.00
C MET A 556 20.26 -2.11 17.13
N ILE A 557 21.50 -1.61 17.24
CA ILE A 557 21.95 -0.80 18.38
C ILE A 557 21.42 0.65 18.35
N PHE A 558 20.93 1.12 17.20
CA PHE A 558 20.51 2.51 16.97
C PHE A 558 19.53 3.08 18.04
N PRO A 559 18.46 2.38 18.47
CA PRO A 559 17.55 2.90 19.50
C PRO A 559 18.23 3.09 20.86
N VAL A 560 19.24 2.26 21.18
CA VAL A 560 20.01 2.36 22.42
C VAL A 560 20.95 3.57 22.37
N ILE A 561 21.56 3.83 21.20
CA ILE A 561 22.37 5.03 20.95
C ILE A 561 21.50 6.29 20.99
N ASP A 562 20.26 6.25 20.48
CA ASP A 562 19.31 7.38 20.55
C ASP A 562 18.96 7.74 21.99
N LEU A 563 18.57 6.75 22.80
CA LEU A 563 18.30 6.95 24.24
C LEU A 563 19.54 7.48 24.98
N LEU A 564 20.73 7.00 24.67
CA LEU A 564 21.97 7.54 25.24
C LEU A 564 22.23 8.99 24.82
N ARG A 565 21.99 9.36 23.57
CA ARG A 565 22.13 10.77 23.11
C ARG A 565 21.19 11.70 23.88
N MET A 566 19.97 11.25 24.16
CA MET A 566 18.98 12.01 24.95
C MET A 566 19.34 12.10 26.45
N ILE A 567 19.90 11.03 27.04
CA ILE A 567 20.31 10.99 28.45
C ILE A 567 21.56 11.85 28.71
N ILE A 568 22.50 11.92 27.76
CA ILE A 568 23.68 12.81 27.83
C ILE A 568 23.28 14.29 27.89
N LEU A 569 22.12 14.66 27.35
CA LEU A 569 21.59 16.03 27.40
C LEU A 569 20.77 16.32 28.66
N HIS A 570 20.38 15.30 29.44
CA HIS A 570 19.58 15.45 30.64
C HIS A 570 20.47 15.72 31.88
N PRO A 571 20.16 16.70 32.75
CA PRO A 571 21.05 17.15 33.83
C PRO A 571 21.54 16.05 34.79
N ASP A 572 20.63 15.22 35.33
CA ASP A 572 21.00 14.05 36.15
C ASP A 572 21.53 12.89 35.28
N GLY A 573 21.11 12.80 34.02
CA GLY A 573 21.42 11.68 33.12
C GLY A 573 22.91 11.66 32.74
N ALA A 574 23.46 12.82 32.37
CA ALA A 574 24.88 13.00 32.13
C ALA A 574 25.71 12.64 33.37
N THR A 575 25.28 13.11 34.55
CA THR A 575 25.96 12.89 35.83
C THR A 575 25.97 11.40 36.21
N ARG A 576 24.83 10.71 36.08
CA ARG A 576 24.69 9.27 36.35
C ARG A 576 25.47 8.43 35.36
N LEU A 577 25.44 8.79 34.06
CA LEU A 577 26.23 8.11 33.04
C LEU A 577 27.73 8.21 33.35
N LEU A 578 28.22 9.41 33.73
CA LEU A 578 29.61 9.61 34.13
C LEU A 578 29.99 8.76 35.36
N MET A 579 29.15 8.73 36.39
CA MET A 579 29.35 7.88 37.59
C MET A 579 29.37 6.38 37.29
N HIS A 580 28.67 5.91 36.26
CA HIS A 580 28.74 4.53 35.79
C HIS A 580 29.96 4.26 34.89
N VAL A 581 30.39 5.25 34.11
CA VAL A 581 31.60 5.18 33.27
C VAL A 581 32.86 5.09 34.14
N ASP A 582 32.99 5.92 35.18
CA ASP A 582 34.13 5.85 36.13
C ASP A 582 34.19 4.51 36.89
N LYS A 583 33.05 3.85 37.11
CA LYS A 583 32.98 2.51 37.71
C LYS A 583 33.27 1.36 36.73
N SER A 584 33.28 1.60 35.41
CA SER A 584 33.38 0.56 34.38
C SER A 584 34.41 0.89 33.29
N GLY A 585 35.58 1.31 33.76
CA GLY A 585 36.62 1.98 32.98
C GLY A 585 37.02 1.38 31.62
N ILE A 586 37.63 2.24 30.82
CA ILE A 586 38.16 2.01 29.46
C ILE A 586 37.07 1.88 28.37
N PHE A 587 36.01 1.10 28.59
CA PHE A 587 35.15 0.62 27.49
C PHE A 587 34.31 1.68 26.73
N LEU A 588 33.93 2.82 27.34
CA LEU A 588 33.05 3.80 26.67
C LEU A 588 33.75 4.85 25.81
N ARG A 589 35.06 5.05 26.00
CA ARG A 589 35.82 5.97 25.13
C ARG A 589 35.95 5.40 23.72
N ASP A 590 36.02 4.08 23.61
CA ASP A 590 36.18 3.38 22.35
C ASP A 590 34.86 3.29 21.57
N ILE A 591 33.70 3.08 22.21
CA ILE A 591 32.41 2.94 21.48
C ILE A 591 32.04 4.21 20.69
N LEU A 592 32.12 5.39 21.30
CA LEU A 592 31.78 6.66 20.65
C LEU A 592 32.76 7.01 19.51
N PHE A 593 33.99 6.51 19.58
CA PHE A 593 35.03 6.72 18.59
C PHE A 593 34.95 5.70 17.43
N VAL A 594 34.78 4.42 17.77
CA VAL A 594 34.61 3.31 16.81
C VAL A 594 33.31 3.43 16.01
N SER A 595 32.23 3.95 16.60
CA SER A 595 30.93 4.08 15.90
C SER A 595 30.97 4.98 14.65
N LEU A 596 31.86 5.97 14.59
CA LEU A 596 32.05 6.80 13.39
C LEU A 596 33.14 6.25 12.47
N LEU A 597 34.21 5.67 13.03
CA LEU A 597 35.25 4.98 12.25
C LEU A 597 34.65 3.88 11.36
N PHE A 598 33.92 2.94 11.97
CA PHE A 598 33.52 1.68 11.32
C PHE A 598 32.47 1.85 10.21
N MET A 599 31.75 2.97 10.20
CA MET A 599 30.69 3.24 9.21
C MET A 599 31.18 4.05 8.01
N THR A 600 32.38 4.63 8.06
CA THR A 600 32.89 5.50 6.98
C THR A 600 33.01 4.71 5.67
N ILE A 601 33.66 3.54 5.66
CA ILE A 601 33.78 2.67 4.47
C ILE A 601 32.41 2.35 3.88
N VAL A 602 31.49 1.87 4.72
CA VAL A 602 30.16 1.38 4.29
C VAL A 602 29.32 2.51 3.67
N ILE A 603 29.43 3.72 4.21
CA ILE A 603 28.74 4.90 3.69
C ILE A 603 29.39 5.39 2.39
N LEU A 604 30.72 5.43 2.32
CA LEU A 604 31.43 5.85 1.11
C LEU A 604 31.15 4.91 -0.08
N ASP A 605 31.17 3.60 0.16
CA ASP A 605 30.90 2.55 -0.83
C ASP A 605 29.43 2.58 -1.31
N ALA A 606 28.47 2.64 -0.38
CA ALA A 606 27.05 2.70 -0.71
C ALA A 606 26.65 3.92 -1.57
N PHE A 607 27.38 5.02 -1.46
CA PHE A 607 27.13 6.25 -2.23
C PHE A 607 28.14 6.49 -3.38
N SER A 608 29.13 5.63 -3.61
CA SER A 608 30.12 5.75 -4.70
C SER A 608 29.47 6.03 -6.08
N SER A 609 28.43 5.29 -6.42
CA SER A 609 27.63 5.45 -7.65
C SER A 609 27.02 6.85 -7.85
N CYS A 610 26.95 7.69 -6.81
CA CYS A 610 26.46 9.06 -6.89
C CYS A 610 27.42 9.99 -7.66
N CYS A 611 28.72 9.67 -7.72
CA CYS A 611 29.70 10.40 -8.53
C CYS A 611 29.32 10.39 -10.02
N SER A 612 28.99 9.20 -10.54
CA SER A 612 28.59 8.97 -11.94
C SER A 612 27.13 9.32 -12.26
N SER A 613 26.40 9.96 -11.34
CA SER A 613 24.98 10.29 -11.52
C SER A 613 24.78 11.38 -12.59
N PRO A 614 23.81 11.24 -13.52
CA PRO A 614 23.45 12.33 -14.44
C PRO A 614 22.78 13.52 -13.72
N ASN A 615 22.47 13.40 -12.42
CA ASN A 615 21.88 14.47 -11.62
C ASN A 615 22.95 15.24 -10.83
N LYS A 616 23.22 16.46 -11.26
CA LYS A 616 24.16 17.42 -10.63
C LYS A 616 23.95 17.60 -9.12
N ASN A 617 22.71 17.57 -8.64
CA ASN A 617 22.42 17.73 -7.21
C ASN A 617 22.86 16.51 -6.39
N VAL A 618 22.86 15.31 -6.99
CA VAL A 618 23.34 14.07 -6.36
C VAL A 618 24.87 14.07 -6.29
N GLN A 619 25.54 14.47 -7.38
CA GLN A 619 27.00 14.65 -7.41
C GLN A 619 27.48 15.64 -6.33
N MET A 620 26.83 16.81 -6.24
CA MET A 620 27.16 17.84 -5.26
C MET A 620 26.88 17.42 -3.82
N SER A 621 25.82 16.62 -3.59
CA SER A 621 25.50 16.07 -2.27
C SER A 621 26.57 15.07 -1.81
N TYR A 622 27.01 14.18 -2.71
CA TYR A 622 28.07 13.22 -2.43
C TYR A 622 29.41 13.91 -2.15
N ALA A 623 29.84 14.85 -3.01
CA ALA A 623 31.07 15.62 -2.79
C ALA A 623 31.05 16.44 -1.49
N THR A 624 29.88 16.90 -1.03
CA THR A 624 29.72 17.56 0.27
C THR A 624 29.87 16.58 1.44
N LEU A 625 29.41 15.33 1.29
CA LEU A 625 29.60 14.28 2.29
C LEU A 625 31.09 13.94 2.47
N ILE A 626 31.84 13.79 1.37
CA ILE A 626 33.29 13.57 1.37
C ILE A 626 34.02 14.69 2.14
N LEU A 627 33.70 15.95 1.85
CA LEU A 627 34.29 17.11 2.52
C LEU A 627 33.99 17.15 4.03
N ASN A 628 32.76 16.79 4.45
CA ASN A 628 32.43 16.77 5.87
C ASN A 628 33.18 15.65 6.62
N TYR A 629 33.34 14.48 6.00
CA TYR A 629 34.15 13.40 6.57
C TYR A 629 35.63 13.75 6.64
N SER A 630 36.18 14.49 5.66
CA SER A 630 37.60 14.84 5.69
C SER A 630 37.96 15.69 6.91
N VAL A 631 37.17 16.73 7.20
CA VAL A 631 37.33 17.59 8.40
C VAL A 631 37.19 16.76 9.69
N LEU A 632 36.15 15.94 9.78
CA LEU A 632 35.85 15.13 10.96
C LEU A 632 36.97 14.12 11.29
N LEU A 633 37.57 13.51 10.27
CA LEU A 633 38.64 12.52 10.45
C LEU A 633 40.01 13.15 10.66
N ILE A 634 40.23 14.39 10.22
CA ILE A 634 41.38 15.22 10.63
C ILE A 634 41.34 15.45 12.14
N GLU A 635 40.19 15.88 12.68
CA GLU A 635 40.01 16.08 14.12
C GLU A 635 40.19 14.77 14.92
N SER A 636 39.69 13.64 14.41
CA SER A 636 39.84 12.33 15.07
C SER A 636 41.25 11.74 14.97
N LYS A 637 42.09 12.24 14.05
CA LYS A 637 43.43 11.70 13.72
C LYS A 637 43.41 10.25 13.23
N ASP A 638 42.33 9.83 12.58
CA ASP A 638 42.23 8.51 11.97
C ASP A 638 42.89 8.46 10.58
N GLN A 639 44.11 7.92 10.51
CA GLN A 639 44.85 7.80 9.25
C GLN A 639 44.18 6.85 8.25
N GLU A 640 43.45 5.82 8.71
CA GLU A 640 42.86 4.81 7.82
C GLU A 640 41.58 5.36 7.16
N GLY A 641 40.67 5.94 7.95
CA GLY A 641 39.49 6.63 7.43
C GLY A 641 39.86 7.86 6.58
N GLN A 642 40.87 8.64 6.97
CA GLN A 642 41.39 9.73 6.13
C GLN A 642 41.89 9.21 4.76
N SER A 643 42.53 8.04 4.71
CA SER A 643 43.01 7.45 3.46
C SER A 643 41.87 7.01 2.54
N GLN A 644 40.77 6.54 3.12
CA GLN A 644 39.57 6.13 2.38
C GLN A 644 38.82 7.33 1.80
N VAL A 645 38.65 8.39 2.61
CA VAL A 645 38.06 9.66 2.17
C VAL A 645 38.93 10.33 1.11
N LEU A 646 40.27 10.28 1.25
CA LEU A 646 41.21 10.76 0.24
C LEU A 646 41.03 10.03 -1.10
N SER A 647 40.91 8.70 -1.09
CA SER A 647 40.67 7.91 -2.30
C SER A 647 39.36 8.30 -3.02
N ALA A 648 38.25 8.41 -2.27
CA ALA A 648 36.97 8.85 -2.83
C ALA A 648 37.00 10.31 -3.33
N ALA A 649 37.76 11.20 -2.66
CA ALA A 649 37.94 12.57 -3.12
C ALA A 649 38.77 12.65 -4.41
N LEU A 650 39.80 11.81 -4.56
CA LEU A 650 40.60 11.70 -5.78
C LEU A 650 39.75 11.21 -6.96
N GLU A 651 38.90 10.19 -6.77
CA GLU A 651 37.98 9.71 -7.82
C GLU A 651 37.07 10.83 -8.35
N ILE A 652 36.50 11.66 -7.46
CA ILE A 652 35.68 12.83 -7.85
C ILE A 652 36.53 13.91 -8.53
N ALA A 653 37.77 14.11 -8.10
CA ALA A 653 38.69 15.10 -8.67
C ALA A 653 39.24 14.68 -10.05
N GLU A 654 39.37 13.40 -10.34
CA GLU A 654 39.83 12.87 -11.63
C GLU A 654 38.69 12.73 -12.65
N ALA A 655 37.46 12.52 -12.20
CA ALA A 655 36.29 12.31 -13.07
C ALA A 655 36.15 13.36 -14.20
N GLU A 656 35.98 12.86 -15.43
CA GLU A 656 35.66 13.67 -16.61
C GLU A 656 34.18 14.08 -16.62
N ASN A 657 33.90 15.30 -17.10
CA ASN A 657 32.54 15.86 -17.26
C ASN A 657 31.71 16.01 -15.97
N LEU A 658 32.34 16.05 -14.79
CA LEU A 658 31.65 16.33 -13.53
C LEU A 658 31.19 17.80 -13.39
N GLU A 659 30.23 18.04 -12.50
CA GLU A 659 29.80 19.36 -12.08
C GLU A 659 30.92 20.11 -11.30
N VAL A 660 31.01 21.43 -11.48
CA VAL A 660 32.15 22.27 -11.08
C VAL A 660 32.26 22.42 -9.55
N ASP A 661 31.16 22.73 -8.86
CA ASP A 661 31.17 22.88 -7.40
C ASP A 661 31.43 21.52 -6.70
N SER A 662 31.01 20.41 -7.31
CA SER A 662 31.30 19.04 -6.86
C SER A 662 32.81 18.75 -6.93
N LYS A 663 33.45 19.05 -8.07
CA LYS A 663 34.90 18.90 -8.27
C LYS A 663 35.70 19.83 -7.35
N PHE A 664 35.23 21.06 -7.13
CA PHE A 664 35.81 22.01 -6.18
C PHE A 664 35.78 21.47 -4.73
N ARG A 665 34.65 20.93 -4.26
CA ARG A 665 34.53 20.36 -2.90
C ARG A 665 35.46 19.19 -2.65
N ALA A 666 35.64 18.31 -3.65
CA ALA A 666 36.59 17.21 -3.56
C ALA A 666 38.05 17.69 -3.46
N LEU A 667 38.43 18.71 -4.26
CA LEU A 667 39.76 19.32 -4.18
C LEU A 667 40.00 19.99 -2.81
N ILE A 668 39.00 20.69 -2.24
CA ILE A 668 39.11 21.23 -0.87
C ILE A 668 39.31 20.09 0.14
N ALA A 669 38.60 18.96 0.00
CA ALA A 669 38.76 17.81 0.89
C ALA A 669 40.20 17.23 0.82
N ILE A 670 40.76 17.08 -0.39
CA ILE A 670 42.15 16.64 -0.62
C ILE A 670 43.13 17.63 0.04
N GLY A 671 42.98 18.93 -0.22
CA GLY A 671 43.84 19.98 0.34
C GLY A 671 43.84 19.97 1.88
N SER A 672 42.68 19.86 2.51
CA SER A 672 42.56 19.75 3.97
C SER A 672 43.26 18.51 4.52
N LEU A 673 43.08 17.34 3.88
CA LEU A 673 43.72 16.08 4.27
C LEU A 673 45.25 16.10 4.10
N MET A 674 45.77 16.88 3.14
CA MET A 674 47.20 17.07 2.93
C MET A 674 47.83 18.11 3.86
N LEU A 675 47.08 19.14 4.27
CA LEU A 675 47.58 20.22 5.13
C LEU A 675 47.52 19.85 6.62
N GLU A 676 46.38 19.34 7.08
CA GLU A 676 46.11 19.10 8.51
C GLU A 676 45.96 17.61 8.87
N GLY A 677 45.79 16.74 7.86
CA GLY A 677 45.68 15.29 8.02
C GLY A 677 47.00 14.54 8.13
N LEU A 678 46.90 13.24 8.38
CA LEU A 678 47.99 12.27 8.50
C LEU A 678 48.31 11.54 7.19
N VAL A 679 47.62 11.89 6.10
CA VAL A 679 47.64 11.15 4.82
C VAL A 679 48.39 11.88 3.70
N LYS A 680 49.12 12.96 4.00
CA LYS A 680 49.91 13.70 3.01
C LYS A 680 50.88 12.80 2.22
N GLY A 681 51.59 11.88 2.88
CA GLY A 681 52.47 10.92 2.20
C GLY A 681 51.71 9.98 1.26
N ILE A 682 50.57 9.46 1.72
CA ILE A 682 49.68 8.59 0.93
C ILE A 682 49.11 9.35 -0.30
N ALA A 683 48.80 10.64 -0.16
CA ALA A 683 48.37 11.48 -1.28
C ALA A 683 49.48 11.64 -2.34
N LEU A 684 50.74 11.74 -1.93
CA LEU A 684 51.88 11.75 -2.85
C LEU A 684 52.06 10.40 -3.55
N ASP A 685 51.87 9.29 -2.84
CA ASP A 685 51.90 7.93 -3.41
C ASP A 685 50.76 7.68 -4.43
N PHE A 686 49.62 8.38 -4.28
CA PHE A 686 48.50 8.40 -5.23
C PHE A 686 48.60 9.48 -6.34
N ASP A 687 49.78 10.05 -6.60
CA ASP A 687 50.03 11.04 -7.68
C ASP A 687 49.10 12.27 -7.63
N VAL A 688 48.78 12.76 -6.42
CA VAL A 688 48.01 14.00 -6.23
C VAL A 688 48.66 15.23 -6.91
N GLU A 689 49.97 15.17 -7.21
CA GLU A 689 50.66 16.20 -7.97
C GLU A 689 50.09 16.34 -9.40
N ASN A 690 49.73 15.24 -10.05
CA ASN A 690 49.10 15.25 -11.37
C ASN A 690 47.66 15.78 -11.32
N VAL A 691 46.90 15.41 -10.28
CA VAL A 691 45.56 15.97 -10.01
C VAL A 691 45.64 17.49 -9.78
N ALA A 692 46.59 17.95 -8.98
CA ALA A 692 46.83 19.37 -8.72
C ALA A 692 47.22 20.15 -9.98
N LYS A 693 48.14 19.62 -10.80
CA LYS A 693 48.51 20.22 -12.10
C LYS A 693 47.31 20.32 -13.05
N THR A 694 46.48 19.28 -13.10
CA THR A 694 45.29 19.23 -13.94
C THR A 694 44.23 20.24 -13.47
N ALA A 695 43.99 20.32 -12.16
CA ALA A 695 43.11 21.33 -11.56
C ALA A 695 43.62 22.77 -11.83
N LYS A 696 44.91 23.02 -11.63
CA LYS A 696 45.57 24.31 -11.90
C LYS A 696 45.47 24.76 -13.37
N ALA A 697 45.45 23.81 -14.30
CA ALA A 697 45.26 24.06 -15.74
C ALA A 697 43.78 24.29 -16.14
N SER A 698 42.84 24.23 -15.20
CA SER A 698 41.42 24.47 -15.44
C SER A 698 41.14 25.90 -15.93
N LYS A 699 40.07 26.05 -16.71
CA LYS A 699 39.53 27.35 -17.10
C LYS A 699 38.63 27.99 -16.03
N ASP A 700 38.22 27.22 -15.03
CA ASP A 700 37.47 27.72 -13.88
C ASP A 700 38.44 28.24 -12.82
N THR A 701 38.26 29.50 -12.38
CA THR A 701 39.19 30.17 -11.47
C THR A 701 39.26 29.51 -10.10
N LYS A 702 38.13 29.01 -9.55
CA LYS A 702 38.12 28.39 -8.22
C LYS A 702 38.87 27.05 -8.22
N ILE A 703 38.68 26.26 -9.28
CA ILE A 703 39.41 24.99 -9.45
C ILE A 703 40.91 25.26 -9.69
N ALA A 704 41.24 26.30 -10.46
CA ALA A 704 42.63 26.67 -10.73
C ALA A 704 43.38 27.18 -9.48
N GLU A 705 42.71 27.98 -8.63
CA GLU A 705 43.23 28.47 -7.35
C GLU A 705 43.53 27.31 -6.38
N VAL A 706 42.54 26.46 -6.10
CA VAL A 706 42.73 25.31 -5.18
C VAL A 706 43.76 24.30 -5.74
N GLY A 707 43.79 24.10 -7.06
CA GLY A 707 44.83 23.28 -7.70
C GLY A 707 46.25 23.84 -7.50
N ALA A 708 46.41 25.16 -7.51
CA ALA A 708 47.70 25.81 -7.23
C ALA A 708 48.10 25.70 -5.76
N ASP A 709 47.13 25.79 -4.83
CA ASP A 709 47.39 25.61 -3.40
C ASP A 709 47.82 24.17 -3.07
N ILE A 710 47.15 23.15 -3.62
CA ILE A 710 47.54 21.75 -3.47
C ILE A 710 48.94 21.49 -4.08
N GLU A 711 49.25 22.06 -5.26
CA GLU A 711 50.60 21.95 -5.85
C GLU A 711 51.69 22.60 -4.98
N LEU A 712 51.33 23.61 -4.17
CA LEU A 712 52.23 24.25 -3.22
C LEU A 712 52.41 23.38 -1.96
N LEU A 713 51.36 22.72 -1.47
CA LEU A 713 51.44 21.73 -0.37
C LEU A 713 52.30 20.52 -0.73
N VAL A 714 52.24 20.04 -1.99
CA VAL A 714 53.11 18.96 -2.52
C VAL A 714 54.61 19.34 -2.42
N LYS A 715 54.95 20.61 -2.64
CA LYS A 715 56.35 21.09 -2.69
C LYS A 715 56.93 21.49 -1.33
N GLN A 716 56.11 21.51 -0.28
CA GLN A 716 56.54 21.72 1.09
C GLN A 716 56.82 20.35 1.74
N ASN A 717 58.09 20.06 2.04
CA ASN A 717 58.48 18.89 2.85
C ASN A 717 58.10 19.11 4.33
#